data_AF-A0A7Y8U314-F1
#
_entry.id   AF-A0A7Y8U314-F1
#
_cell.length_a   1.000
_cell.length_b   1.000
_cell.length_c   1.000
_cell.angle_alpha   90.00
_cell.angle_beta   90.00
_cell.angle_gamma   90.00
#
_symmetry.space_group_name_H-M   'P 1'
#
loop_
_entity.id
_entity.type
_entity.pdbx_description
1 polymer ?
#
loop_
_entity_poly.entity_id
_entity_poly.type
_entity_poly.pdbx_seq_one_letter_code
_entity_poly.pdbx_strand_id
1 'polypeptide(L)'
;MTATAIGYKNTASNQYAMAFGAENTASGIQSNAFGNSNTASGRLSSAVGAYNTASALSSSSVGYLNRAFGTNSSALGALNIASGFDNSAIGFTNISLGNSGSAIGNRNTSIGLSSAAIGSGLKNDSTISSVSSRARQYDLKDSAGKLVSVNGIEVTVSAGAGLSGLNYITHINGAEVTAEERQQFLDNVRYGNIAAGDYSTALGTFNFAIKENSTAVGVQNTAKGLDSNAVGLKNTASADYATAVGNRNYADATSSVAMGYGNRATEVGATAVGYMNQASGEYSTAMGHASRASAKWSSAFGSGASATAQGATAIGTSSIADEENTVSIGQWTMEKRLTNLAKAIKDTDAVNLSQLHPMVTALGAGANYTGGVWTAPSYIIQGGTYRDAGSAFTAVNSKLTNLQTQVSSLVTGGTGTGANGKSAYEIAVVNGFSGSETAWLASLKGDTGAQGLKGDKGDKGDQGLQGLKGDKGDKGDQGIPGLNSGTGTGNGASAYDIAVNHGYAGTEADWLTSLQGSQGVKGDKGDQGLQGLKGDKGDKGDRGLQGLKGDQGFSAFDLAVQNGFNGTEQQWLTSLASGGTAVVSIGTNPNPQAVLPLATGTDAVAIGSSSEASGDQSIALGTANQVSGEQSIAIGSSNMVAGEGSLAIGNDNSVSGQNTAVLGNAINASANNAVALGHGSTALRDNTISVGSDT
;
A
#
# COMPACT_ATOMS: atom_id res chain seq x y z
N MET A 1 -29.82 43.88 -45.79
CA MET A 1 -28.75 43.06 -46.40
C MET A 1 -29.37 41.75 -46.87
N THR A 2 -28.97 41.26 -48.04
CA THR A 2 -29.76 40.36 -48.89
C THR A 2 -29.41 38.88 -48.67
N ALA A 3 -30.43 38.02 -48.75
CA ALA A 3 -30.21 36.58 -48.91
C ALA A 3 -29.63 36.30 -50.31
N THR A 4 -28.79 35.26 -50.43
CA THR A 4 -28.11 34.89 -51.68
C THR A 4 -28.37 33.43 -52.01
N ALA A 5 -28.98 33.15 -53.16
CA ALA A 5 -29.17 31.80 -53.67
C ALA A 5 -28.52 31.68 -55.07
N ILE A 6 -27.53 30.80 -55.22
CA ILE A 6 -26.75 30.65 -56.46
C ILE A 6 -26.72 29.16 -56.86
N GLY A 7 -27.19 28.84 -58.06
CA GLY A 7 -27.21 27.47 -58.61
C GLY A 7 -28.63 26.94 -58.83
N TYR A 8 -28.78 25.61 -58.90
CA TYR A 8 -30.04 24.96 -59.28
C TYR A 8 -30.97 24.79 -58.08
N LYS A 9 -32.20 25.33 -58.14
CA LYS A 9 -33.26 25.14 -57.12
C LYS A 9 -32.85 25.43 -55.67
N ASN A 10 -31.96 26.39 -55.44
CA ASN A 10 -31.61 26.81 -54.09
C ASN A 10 -32.64 27.81 -53.54
N THR A 11 -32.88 27.77 -52.24
CA THR A 11 -33.74 28.70 -51.50
C THR A 11 -32.92 29.39 -50.42
N ALA A 12 -32.87 30.73 -50.43
CA ALA A 12 -32.32 31.53 -49.35
C ALA A 12 -33.35 32.60 -48.95
N SER A 13 -33.88 32.55 -47.72
CA SER A 13 -35.08 33.33 -47.35
C SER A 13 -34.88 34.40 -46.27
N ASN A 14 -33.85 34.30 -45.43
CA ASN A 14 -33.64 35.21 -44.30
C ASN A 14 -32.39 36.09 -44.46
N GLN A 15 -32.25 37.09 -43.57
CA GLN A 15 -31.13 38.05 -43.62
C GLN A 15 -29.78 37.33 -43.63
N TYR A 16 -28.93 37.63 -44.61
CA TYR A 16 -27.61 37.02 -44.82
C TYR A 16 -27.60 35.50 -45.01
N ALA A 17 -28.74 34.88 -45.33
CA ALA A 17 -28.77 33.46 -45.66
C ALA A 17 -28.08 33.24 -47.02
N MET A 18 -27.23 32.21 -47.11
CA MET A 18 -26.49 31.87 -48.33
C MET A 18 -26.75 30.42 -48.72
N ALA A 19 -27.26 30.18 -49.92
CA ALA A 19 -27.47 28.86 -50.49
C ALA A 19 -26.70 28.72 -51.82
N PHE A 20 -25.76 27.78 -51.92
CA PHE A 20 -24.91 27.58 -53.11
C PHE A 20 -24.87 26.11 -53.54
N GLY A 21 -25.07 25.83 -54.84
CA GLY A 21 -25.01 24.48 -55.42
C GLY A 21 -26.36 24.01 -55.98
N ALA A 22 -26.89 22.88 -55.53
CA ALA A 22 -28.16 22.32 -56.01
C ALA A 22 -29.12 21.94 -54.86
N GLU A 23 -30.37 22.38 -54.92
CA GLU A 23 -31.47 21.99 -54.02
C GLU A 23 -31.24 22.30 -52.52
N ASN A 24 -30.42 23.30 -52.21
CA ASN A 24 -30.15 23.70 -50.84
C ASN A 24 -31.18 24.69 -50.31
N THR A 25 -31.46 24.64 -49.02
CA THR A 25 -32.35 25.58 -48.31
C THR A 25 -31.61 26.24 -47.14
N ALA A 26 -31.29 27.53 -47.26
CA ALA A 26 -30.78 28.37 -46.19
C ALA A 26 -31.89 29.31 -45.70
N SER A 27 -32.59 28.93 -44.62
CA SER A 27 -33.74 29.66 -44.10
C SER A 27 -33.52 30.30 -42.74
N GLY A 28 -32.37 30.09 -42.08
CA GLY A 28 -32.01 30.81 -40.86
C GLY A 28 -31.36 32.18 -41.14
N ILE A 29 -31.40 33.10 -40.17
CA ILE A 29 -30.61 34.35 -40.23
C ILE A 29 -29.12 34.00 -40.20
N GLN A 30 -28.32 34.53 -41.12
CA GLN A 30 -26.90 34.22 -41.29
C GLN A 30 -26.63 32.71 -41.45
N SER A 31 -27.56 31.96 -42.06
CA SER A 31 -27.41 30.53 -42.31
C SER A 31 -26.72 30.23 -43.64
N ASN A 32 -25.97 29.14 -43.71
CA ASN A 32 -25.21 28.74 -44.90
C ASN A 32 -25.56 27.32 -45.32
N ALA A 33 -26.02 27.12 -46.56
CA ALA A 33 -26.30 25.81 -47.13
C ALA A 33 -25.54 25.61 -48.45
N PHE A 34 -24.47 24.81 -48.44
CA PHE A 34 -23.55 24.66 -49.58
C PHE A 34 -23.41 23.20 -50.04
N GLY A 35 -23.58 22.95 -51.34
CA GLY A 35 -23.42 21.63 -51.96
C GLY A 35 -24.72 21.11 -52.56
N ASN A 36 -25.19 19.93 -52.14
CA ASN A 36 -26.41 19.31 -52.67
C ASN A 36 -27.45 18.97 -51.58
N SER A 37 -28.69 19.44 -51.75
CA SER A 37 -29.83 19.06 -50.90
C SER A 37 -29.62 19.30 -49.40
N ASN A 38 -28.86 20.33 -49.02
CA ASN A 38 -28.62 20.68 -47.61
C ASN A 38 -29.69 21.64 -47.07
N THR A 39 -30.01 21.55 -45.78
CA THR A 39 -30.95 22.44 -45.08
C THR A 39 -30.28 23.10 -43.88
N ALA A 40 -30.10 24.42 -43.93
CA ALA A 40 -29.63 25.25 -42.82
C ALA A 40 -30.76 26.20 -42.38
N SER A 41 -31.54 25.80 -41.38
CA SER A 41 -32.73 26.55 -40.93
C SER A 41 -32.54 27.29 -39.60
N GLY A 42 -31.52 26.94 -38.83
CA GLY A 42 -31.17 27.63 -37.59
C GLY A 42 -30.49 28.99 -37.83
N ARG A 43 -30.65 29.94 -36.92
CA ARG A 43 -29.85 31.17 -36.94
C ARG A 43 -28.37 30.81 -36.79
N LEU A 44 -27.48 31.42 -37.58
CA LEU A 44 -26.04 31.11 -37.62
C LEU A 44 -25.72 29.65 -37.97
N SER A 45 -26.66 28.87 -38.51
CA SER A 45 -26.40 27.47 -38.80
C SER A 45 -25.68 27.26 -40.13
N SER A 46 -24.92 26.17 -40.25
CA SER A 46 -24.20 25.83 -41.48
C SER A 46 -24.42 24.37 -41.86
N ALA A 47 -24.83 24.12 -43.09
CA ALA A 47 -24.97 22.79 -43.67
C ALA A 47 -24.13 22.70 -44.96
N VAL A 48 -23.10 21.86 -45.00
CA VAL A 48 -22.13 21.79 -46.11
C VAL A 48 -21.90 20.36 -46.56
N GLY A 49 -22.00 20.08 -47.86
CA GLY A 49 -21.80 18.75 -48.44
C GLY A 49 -23.06 18.24 -49.13
N ALA A 50 -23.56 17.07 -48.76
CA ALA A 50 -24.79 16.50 -49.33
C ALA A 50 -25.78 16.01 -48.26
N TYR A 51 -27.06 16.36 -48.41
CA TYR A 51 -28.17 15.91 -47.56
C TYR A 51 -28.03 16.23 -46.07
N ASN A 52 -27.28 17.26 -45.71
CA ASN A 52 -27.09 17.65 -44.31
C ASN A 52 -28.21 18.56 -43.82
N THR A 53 -28.56 18.45 -42.54
CA THR A 53 -29.50 19.36 -41.87
C THR A 53 -28.85 20.00 -40.65
N ALA A 54 -28.91 21.32 -40.55
CA ALA A 54 -28.48 22.13 -39.41
C ALA A 54 -29.62 23.10 -39.01
N SER A 55 -30.43 22.71 -38.02
CA SER A 55 -31.73 23.37 -37.76
C SER A 55 -31.78 24.21 -36.49
N ALA A 56 -30.81 24.10 -35.59
CA ALA A 56 -30.76 24.88 -34.36
C ALA A 56 -29.79 26.06 -34.43
N LEU A 57 -29.85 26.94 -33.44
CA LEU A 57 -28.98 28.10 -33.31
C LEU A 57 -27.50 27.67 -33.34
N SER A 58 -26.70 28.26 -34.21
CA SER A 58 -25.25 28.00 -34.35
C SER A 58 -24.89 26.52 -34.57
N SER A 59 -25.83 25.73 -35.11
CA SER A 59 -25.59 24.31 -35.42
C SER A 59 -24.79 24.15 -36.71
N SER A 60 -23.92 23.14 -36.78
CA SER A 60 -23.06 22.88 -37.93
C SER A 60 -23.18 21.43 -38.39
N SER A 61 -23.42 21.20 -39.67
CA SER A 61 -23.60 19.88 -40.25
C SER A 61 -22.79 19.75 -41.54
N VAL A 62 -21.75 18.93 -41.55
CA VAL A 62 -20.75 18.89 -42.64
C VAL A 62 -20.48 17.47 -43.10
N GLY A 63 -20.60 17.20 -44.40
CA GLY A 63 -20.30 15.91 -45.01
C GLY A 63 -21.51 15.30 -45.71
N TYR A 64 -21.92 14.08 -45.33
CA TYR A 64 -23.05 13.36 -45.93
C TYR A 64 -24.12 12.96 -44.92
N LEU A 65 -25.34 13.46 -45.08
CA LEU A 65 -26.51 13.00 -44.33
C LEU A 65 -26.35 13.17 -42.80
N ASN A 66 -25.68 14.24 -42.37
CA ASN A 66 -25.53 14.59 -40.96
C ASN A 66 -26.69 15.49 -40.50
N ARG A 67 -26.97 15.45 -39.20
CA ARG A 67 -28.06 16.20 -38.56
C ARG A 67 -27.57 16.87 -37.29
N ALA A 68 -27.54 18.19 -37.30
CA ALA A 68 -27.24 19.01 -36.12
C ALA A 68 -28.53 19.73 -35.70
N PHE A 69 -29.21 19.14 -34.71
CA PHE A 69 -30.50 19.60 -34.20
C PHE A 69 -30.39 20.34 -32.87
N GLY A 70 -29.25 20.24 -32.18
CA GLY A 70 -28.99 20.96 -30.94
C GLY A 70 -28.38 22.35 -31.16
N THR A 71 -28.64 23.28 -30.26
CA THR A 71 -27.95 24.58 -30.27
C THR A 71 -26.45 24.38 -30.07
N ASN A 72 -25.62 25.10 -30.84
CA ASN A 72 -24.16 24.98 -30.89
C ASN A 72 -23.64 23.56 -31.19
N SER A 73 -24.50 22.66 -31.67
CA SER A 73 -24.11 21.28 -31.94
C SER A 73 -23.42 21.13 -33.30
N SER A 74 -22.51 20.17 -33.40
CA SER A 74 -21.74 19.88 -34.61
C SER A 74 -21.88 18.41 -35.01
N ALA A 75 -22.33 18.15 -36.24
CA ALA A 75 -22.41 16.84 -36.84
C ALA A 75 -21.51 16.77 -38.09
N LEU A 76 -20.38 16.06 -38.02
CA LEU A 76 -19.34 16.05 -39.06
C LEU A 76 -19.04 14.62 -39.54
N GLY A 77 -18.99 14.40 -40.85
CA GLY A 77 -18.66 13.10 -41.45
C GLY A 77 -19.85 12.52 -42.20
N ALA A 78 -20.36 11.35 -41.80
CA ALA A 78 -21.56 10.79 -42.41
C ALA A 78 -22.53 10.13 -41.42
N LEU A 79 -23.83 10.35 -41.63
CA LEU A 79 -24.92 9.75 -40.84
C LEU A 79 -24.85 10.07 -39.33
N ASN A 80 -24.26 11.20 -38.94
CA ASN A 80 -24.18 11.59 -37.54
C ASN A 80 -25.40 12.41 -37.11
N ILE A 81 -25.79 12.27 -35.85
CA ILE A 81 -26.88 13.03 -35.22
C ILE A 81 -26.36 13.70 -33.95
N ALA A 82 -26.46 15.02 -33.86
CA ALA A 82 -26.15 15.81 -32.68
C ALA A 82 -27.39 16.64 -32.29
N SER A 83 -28.12 16.22 -31.25
CA SER A 83 -29.46 16.76 -30.94
C SER A 83 -29.54 17.59 -29.67
N GLY A 84 -28.70 17.31 -28.67
CA GLY A 84 -28.64 18.14 -27.47
C GLY A 84 -27.69 19.34 -27.57
N PHE A 85 -27.71 20.17 -26.54
CA PHE A 85 -26.97 21.44 -26.49
C PHE A 85 -25.45 21.22 -26.45
N ASP A 86 -24.66 22.01 -27.19
CA ASP A 86 -23.19 21.94 -27.22
C ASP A 86 -22.61 20.53 -27.58
N ASN A 87 -23.35 19.75 -28.37
CA ASN A 87 -22.95 18.38 -28.71
C ASN A 87 -22.01 18.28 -29.91
N SER A 88 -21.15 17.25 -29.90
CA SER A 88 -20.29 16.89 -31.03
C SER A 88 -20.53 15.44 -31.47
N ALA A 89 -20.99 15.23 -32.70
CA ALA A 89 -21.11 13.92 -33.33
C ALA A 89 -20.22 13.84 -34.59
N ILE A 90 -19.10 13.15 -34.52
CA ILE A 90 -18.04 13.21 -35.56
C ILE A 90 -17.66 11.82 -36.03
N GLY A 91 -17.65 11.58 -37.35
CA GLY A 91 -17.22 10.33 -37.97
C GLY A 91 -18.36 9.65 -38.74
N PHE A 92 -18.69 8.40 -38.41
CA PHE A 92 -19.73 7.62 -39.09
C PHE A 92 -20.77 7.06 -38.12
N THR A 93 -22.05 7.37 -38.36
CA THR A 93 -23.20 6.83 -37.61
C THR A 93 -23.19 7.10 -36.09
N ASN A 94 -22.60 8.20 -35.65
CA ASN A 94 -22.59 8.58 -34.23
C ASN A 94 -23.86 9.34 -33.84
N ILE A 95 -24.21 9.26 -32.55
CA ILE A 95 -25.36 9.92 -31.96
C ILE A 95 -24.92 10.64 -30.69
N SER A 96 -25.23 11.92 -30.55
CA SER A 96 -25.06 12.68 -29.32
C SER A 96 -26.38 13.34 -28.93
N LEU A 97 -27.04 12.84 -27.88
CA LEU A 97 -28.36 13.29 -27.42
C LEU A 97 -28.32 14.14 -26.14
N GLY A 98 -27.33 13.91 -25.27
CA GLY A 98 -27.17 14.64 -24.00
C GLY A 98 -26.81 16.11 -24.19
N ASN A 99 -26.41 16.81 -23.13
CA ASN A 99 -25.83 18.15 -23.26
C ASN A 99 -24.32 18.06 -23.11
N SER A 100 -23.56 18.84 -23.88
CA SER A 100 -22.09 18.81 -23.90
C SER A 100 -21.51 17.42 -24.21
N GLY A 101 -22.27 16.59 -24.92
CA GLY A 101 -21.91 15.22 -25.26
C GLY A 101 -20.95 15.13 -26.44
N SER A 102 -20.10 14.09 -26.42
CA SER A 102 -19.14 13.81 -27.49
C SER A 102 -19.27 12.38 -27.98
N ALA A 103 -19.71 12.20 -29.23
CA ALA A 103 -19.79 10.92 -29.90
C ALA A 103 -18.86 10.91 -31.14
N ILE A 104 -17.67 10.30 -31.01
CA ILE A 104 -16.59 10.45 -32.01
C ILE A 104 -16.08 9.10 -32.51
N GLY A 105 -16.09 8.89 -33.82
CA GLY A 105 -15.56 7.71 -34.49
C GLY A 105 -16.64 6.95 -35.26
N ASN A 106 -16.87 5.67 -34.97
CA ASN A 106 -17.86 4.84 -35.67
C ASN A 106 -18.88 4.25 -34.69
N ARG A 107 -20.18 4.53 -34.90
CA ARG A 107 -21.30 3.96 -34.12
C ARG A 107 -21.27 4.28 -32.63
N ASN A 108 -20.83 5.47 -32.23
CA ASN A 108 -20.82 5.85 -30.82
C ASN A 108 -22.10 6.57 -30.43
N THR A 109 -22.55 6.38 -29.20
CA THR A 109 -23.71 7.09 -28.66
C THR A 109 -23.39 7.72 -27.31
N SER A 110 -23.49 9.04 -27.22
CA SER A 110 -23.39 9.83 -26.00
C SER A 110 -24.78 10.39 -25.64
N ILE A 111 -25.23 10.17 -24.41
CA ILE A 111 -26.60 10.52 -23.96
C ILE A 111 -26.60 11.30 -22.65
N GLY A 112 -25.69 11.00 -21.73
CA GLY A 112 -25.60 11.74 -20.47
C GLY A 112 -25.02 13.14 -20.66
N LEU A 113 -25.25 14.02 -19.68
CA LEU A 113 -24.61 15.32 -19.56
C LEU A 113 -23.09 15.15 -19.57
N SER A 114 -22.37 15.89 -20.41
CA SER A 114 -20.90 15.85 -20.52
C SER A 114 -20.33 14.44 -20.73
N SER A 115 -21.10 13.54 -21.36
CA SER A 115 -20.68 12.17 -21.61
C SER A 115 -19.83 12.04 -22.88
N ALA A 116 -18.91 11.08 -22.90
CA ALA A 116 -18.00 10.86 -24.02
C ALA A 116 -18.03 9.41 -24.49
N ALA A 117 -18.48 9.17 -25.72
CA ALA A 117 -18.43 7.89 -26.41
C ALA A 117 -17.48 7.99 -27.61
N ILE A 118 -16.29 7.41 -27.51
CA ILE A 118 -15.21 7.61 -28.49
C ILE A 118 -14.63 6.27 -28.94
N GLY A 119 -14.40 6.12 -30.25
CA GLY A 119 -13.77 4.95 -30.83
C GLY A 119 -14.64 4.29 -31.89
N SER A 120 -14.65 2.97 -31.96
CA SER A 120 -15.32 2.23 -33.03
C SER A 120 -16.26 1.16 -32.51
N GLY A 121 -17.40 0.98 -33.18
CA GLY A 121 -18.21 -0.22 -32.99
C GLY A 121 -17.54 -1.49 -33.53
N LEU A 122 -18.09 -2.65 -33.16
CA LEU A 122 -17.77 -3.94 -33.77
C LEU A 122 -18.12 -3.91 -35.27
N LYS A 123 -17.28 -4.54 -36.09
CA LYS A 123 -17.61 -4.75 -37.51
C LYS A 123 -18.91 -5.54 -37.60
N ASN A 124 -19.81 -5.06 -38.45
CA ASN A 124 -21.05 -5.75 -38.80
C ASN A 124 -20.70 -7.02 -39.56
N ASP A 125 -20.41 -8.10 -38.85
CA ASP A 125 -20.17 -9.41 -39.44
C ASP A 125 -21.54 -10.11 -39.55
N SER A 126 -21.94 -10.37 -40.79
CA SER A 126 -23.19 -11.07 -41.14
C SER A 126 -23.29 -12.49 -40.57
N THR A 127 -22.21 -13.07 -40.03
CA THR A 127 -22.24 -14.33 -39.27
C THR A 127 -22.68 -14.13 -37.81
N ILE A 128 -22.83 -12.88 -37.36
CA ILE A 128 -23.27 -12.49 -36.02
C ILE A 128 -24.81 -12.30 -36.00
N SER A 129 -25.56 -13.20 -36.62
CA SER A 129 -27.03 -13.27 -36.46
C SER A 129 -27.46 -13.68 -35.03
N SER A 130 -26.51 -14.13 -34.21
CA SER A 130 -26.70 -14.47 -32.79
C SER A 130 -26.62 -13.28 -31.81
N VAL A 131 -26.35 -12.04 -32.24
CA VAL A 131 -26.40 -10.87 -31.34
C VAL A 131 -27.83 -10.38 -31.07
N SER A 132 -28.82 -10.84 -31.86
CA SER A 132 -30.24 -10.76 -31.49
C SER A 132 -30.54 -11.37 -30.10
N SER A 133 -29.72 -12.32 -29.61
CA SER A 133 -29.87 -12.86 -28.25
C SER A 133 -29.06 -12.14 -27.18
N ARG A 134 -27.92 -11.49 -27.53
CA ARG A 134 -27.13 -10.66 -26.57
C ARG A 134 -27.76 -9.29 -26.33
N ALA A 135 -28.23 -8.62 -27.37
CA ALA A 135 -28.87 -7.31 -27.25
C ALA A 135 -30.24 -7.34 -26.56
N ARG A 136 -30.83 -8.54 -26.41
CA ARG A 136 -32.07 -8.77 -25.63
C ARG A 136 -31.80 -9.36 -24.23
N GLN A 137 -30.54 -9.64 -23.89
CA GLN A 137 -30.20 -10.34 -22.64
C GLN A 137 -30.41 -9.46 -21.39
N TYR A 138 -30.46 -8.14 -21.57
CA TYR A 138 -30.57 -7.15 -20.49
C TYR A 138 -31.70 -6.14 -20.73
N ASP A 139 -32.63 -6.45 -21.64
CA ASP A 139 -33.84 -5.67 -21.79
C ASP A 139 -34.73 -5.92 -20.57
N LEU A 140 -34.96 -4.90 -19.76
CA LEU A 140 -35.87 -5.02 -18.62
C LEU A 140 -37.27 -4.60 -19.06
N LYS A 141 -38.24 -5.40 -18.64
CA LYS A 141 -39.66 -5.07 -18.71
C LYS A 141 -40.17 -4.87 -17.29
N ASP A 142 -41.12 -3.95 -17.13
CA ASP A 142 -41.84 -3.82 -15.86
C ASP A 142 -42.77 -5.02 -15.62
N SER A 143 -43.45 -5.02 -14.47
CA SER A 143 -44.41 -6.05 -14.08
C SER A 143 -45.60 -6.19 -15.04
N ALA A 144 -45.88 -5.16 -15.85
CA ALA A 144 -46.92 -5.16 -16.89
C ALA A 144 -46.38 -5.61 -18.27
N GLY A 145 -45.10 -5.96 -18.38
CA GLY A 145 -44.47 -6.41 -19.62
C GLY A 145 -44.06 -5.27 -20.57
N LYS A 146 -44.12 -4.01 -20.12
CA LYS A 146 -43.67 -2.82 -20.87
C LYS A 146 -42.16 -2.72 -20.78
N LEU A 147 -41.50 -2.43 -21.91
CA LEU A 147 -40.05 -2.21 -21.95
C LEU A 147 -39.69 -0.96 -21.16
N VAL A 148 -38.76 -1.08 -20.21
CA VAL A 148 -38.27 0.02 -19.35
C VAL A 148 -36.77 0.25 -19.48
N SER A 149 -36.01 -0.74 -19.97
CA SER A 149 -34.61 -0.52 -20.33
C SER A 149 -34.18 -1.36 -21.52
N VAL A 150 -33.17 -0.87 -22.23
CA VAL A 150 -32.46 -1.59 -23.28
C VAL A 150 -31.00 -1.67 -22.88
N ASN A 151 -30.47 -2.88 -22.68
CA ASN A 151 -29.10 -3.09 -22.20
C ASN A 151 -28.71 -2.29 -20.93
N GLY A 152 -29.68 -2.05 -20.04
CA GLY A 152 -29.47 -1.26 -18.81
C GLY A 152 -29.63 0.26 -18.96
N ILE A 153 -29.84 0.75 -20.18
CA ILE A 153 -30.15 2.15 -20.47
C ILE A 153 -31.65 2.35 -20.34
N GLU A 154 -32.10 3.33 -19.57
CA GLU A 154 -33.52 3.60 -19.35
C GLU A 154 -34.22 4.04 -20.64
N VAL A 155 -35.43 3.53 -20.89
CA VAL A 155 -36.25 3.94 -22.03
C VAL A 155 -37.71 4.14 -21.64
N THR A 156 -38.37 5.07 -22.33
CA THR A 156 -39.82 5.28 -22.23
C THR A 156 -40.47 4.84 -23.54
N VAL A 157 -41.54 4.05 -23.47
CA VAL A 157 -42.35 3.66 -24.65
C VAL A 157 -43.77 4.24 -24.60
N SER A 158 -44.34 4.53 -25.76
CA SER A 158 -45.71 5.08 -25.91
C SER A 158 -46.79 4.11 -25.42
N ALA A 159 -47.89 4.65 -24.89
CA ALA A 159 -49.05 3.85 -24.44
C ALA A 159 -49.68 3.07 -25.61
N GLY A 160 -50.04 1.80 -25.39
CA GLY A 160 -50.70 0.95 -26.39
C GLY A 160 -49.78 0.02 -27.21
N ALA A 161 -48.46 0.08 -27.00
CA ALA A 161 -47.48 -0.78 -27.66
C ALA A 161 -47.52 -2.22 -27.10
N GLY A 162 -48.27 -3.13 -27.72
CA GLY A 162 -48.34 -4.53 -27.33
C GLY A 162 -46.96 -5.22 -27.30
N LEU A 163 -46.51 -5.65 -26.11
CA LEU A 163 -45.48 -6.66 -25.74
C LEU A 163 -44.13 -6.75 -26.52
N SER A 164 -43.86 -5.89 -27.50
CA SER A 164 -42.68 -5.90 -28.39
C SER A 164 -42.15 -4.47 -28.67
N GLY A 165 -41.99 -3.71 -27.59
CA GLY A 165 -41.93 -2.23 -27.53
C GLY A 165 -40.70 -1.49 -28.07
N LEU A 166 -39.83 -2.09 -28.90
CA LEU A 166 -38.64 -1.38 -29.40
C LEU A 166 -38.99 -0.26 -30.40
N ASN A 167 -39.99 -0.49 -31.28
CA ASN A 167 -40.44 0.51 -32.26
C ASN A 167 -41.27 1.64 -31.66
N TYR A 168 -41.55 1.58 -30.36
CA TYR A 168 -42.41 2.51 -29.65
C TYR A 168 -41.65 3.32 -28.60
N ILE A 169 -40.32 3.21 -28.57
CA ILE A 169 -39.47 4.06 -27.72
C ILE A 169 -39.68 5.52 -28.15
N THR A 170 -40.02 6.36 -27.18
CA THR A 170 -40.18 7.81 -27.31
C THR A 170 -39.09 8.57 -26.58
N HIS A 171 -38.49 7.98 -25.54
CA HIS A 171 -37.36 8.59 -24.82
C HIS A 171 -36.27 7.56 -24.54
N ILE A 172 -35.02 8.01 -24.60
CA ILE A 172 -33.81 7.24 -24.24
C ILE A 172 -33.07 8.04 -23.16
N ASN A 173 -32.94 7.46 -21.97
CA ASN A 173 -32.33 8.09 -20.80
C ASN A 173 -32.89 9.50 -20.52
N GLY A 174 -34.22 9.64 -20.60
CA GLY A 174 -34.92 10.91 -20.41
C GLY A 174 -34.94 11.86 -21.62
N ALA A 175 -34.09 11.67 -22.64
CA ALA A 175 -34.10 12.48 -23.85
C ALA A 175 -35.18 11.99 -24.83
N GLU A 176 -36.05 12.90 -25.30
CA GLU A 176 -37.02 12.60 -26.35
C GLU A 176 -36.29 12.25 -27.66
N VAL A 177 -36.78 11.22 -28.37
CA VAL A 177 -36.15 10.73 -29.60
C VAL A 177 -37.14 10.57 -30.75
N THR A 178 -36.69 10.94 -31.93
CA THR A 178 -37.34 10.67 -33.22
C THR A 178 -37.28 9.18 -33.60
N ALA A 179 -38.05 8.78 -34.60
CA ALA A 179 -38.05 7.41 -35.10
C ALA A 179 -36.67 6.99 -35.65
N GLU A 180 -35.97 7.93 -36.29
CA GLU A 180 -34.63 7.76 -36.84
C GLU A 180 -33.57 7.66 -35.74
N GLU A 181 -33.58 8.58 -34.76
CA GLU A 181 -32.66 8.54 -33.60
C GLU A 181 -32.80 7.24 -32.83
N ARG A 182 -34.04 6.81 -32.59
CA ARG A 182 -34.33 5.52 -31.98
C ARG A 182 -33.75 4.37 -32.78
N GLN A 183 -34.00 4.30 -34.09
CA GLN A 183 -33.51 3.21 -34.91
C GLN A 183 -31.98 3.14 -34.90
N GLN A 184 -31.31 4.29 -35.02
CA GLN A 184 -29.86 4.36 -35.00
C GLN A 184 -29.30 4.04 -33.60
N PHE A 185 -29.98 4.46 -32.53
CA PHE A 185 -29.63 4.06 -31.16
C PHE A 185 -29.68 2.55 -30.99
N LEU A 186 -30.76 1.90 -31.44
CA LEU A 186 -30.91 0.44 -31.35
C LEU A 186 -29.80 -0.30 -32.12
N ASP A 187 -29.32 0.27 -33.22
CA ASP A 187 -28.17 -0.29 -33.95
C ASP A 187 -26.85 -0.04 -33.21
N ASN A 188 -26.66 1.15 -32.64
CA ASN A 188 -25.46 1.46 -31.86
C ASN A 188 -25.40 0.67 -30.55
N VAL A 189 -26.52 0.39 -29.87
CA VAL A 189 -26.53 -0.45 -28.66
C VAL A 189 -26.12 -1.90 -28.97
N ARG A 190 -26.22 -2.35 -30.22
CA ARG A 190 -25.78 -3.69 -30.64
C ARG A 190 -24.30 -3.78 -30.96
N TYR A 191 -23.69 -2.69 -31.41
CA TYR A 191 -22.36 -2.73 -32.01
C TYR A 191 -21.41 -1.64 -31.54
N GLY A 192 -21.90 -0.56 -30.95
CA GLY A 192 -21.20 0.69 -30.66
C GLY A 192 -20.68 0.85 -29.23
N ASN A 193 -19.95 1.95 -28.99
CA ASN A 193 -19.72 2.44 -27.62
C ASN A 193 -20.89 3.28 -27.17
N ILE A 194 -21.33 3.11 -25.92
CA ILE A 194 -22.43 3.86 -25.32
C ILE A 194 -21.97 4.50 -24.01
N ALA A 195 -22.06 5.83 -23.94
CA ALA A 195 -21.90 6.62 -22.73
C ALA A 195 -23.26 7.24 -22.37
N ALA A 196 -24.02 6.54 -21.53
CA ALA A 196 -25.40 6.91 -21.19
C ALA A 196 -25.49 7.74 -19.90
N GLY A 197 -24.60 7.51 -18.94
CA GLY A 197 -24.62 8.24 -17.68
C GLY A 197 -24.06 9.66 -17.78
N ASP A 198 -24.45 10.53 -16.87
CA ASP A 198 -23.86 11.85 -16.76
C ASP A 198 -22.37 11.72 -16.41
N TYR A 199 -21.52 12.52 -17.06
CA TYR A 199 -20.06 12.48 -16.96
C TYR A 199 -19.43 11.11 -17.30
N SER A 200 -20.20 10.20 -17.92
CA SER A 200 -19.72 8.87 -18.25
C SER A 200 -18.78 8.86 -19.45
N THR A 201 -17.84 7.91 -19.45
CA THR A 201 -16.83 7.76 -20.52
C THR A 201 -16.83 6.34 -21.06
N ALA A 202 -17.07 6.18 -22.36
CA ALA A 202 -16.95 4.92 -23.09
C ALA A 202 -15.90 5.07 -24.21
N LEU A 203 -14.70 4.52 -24.04
CA LEU A 203 -13.57 4.70 -24.96
C LEU A 203 -13.06 3.36 -25.52
N GLY A 204 -12.96 3.23 -26.83
CA GLY A 204 -12.37 2.07 -27.52
C GLY A 204 -13.38 1.34 -28.40
N THR A 205 -13.61 0.05 -28.17
CA THR A 205 -14.51 -0.77 -28.98
C THR A 205 -15.60 -1.45 -28.15
N PHE A 206 -16.86 -1.11 -28.43
CA PHE A 206 -18.05 -1.75 -27.84
C PHE A 206 -18.14 -1.68 -26.32
N ASN A 207 -17.86 -0.52 -25.73
CA ASN A 207 -17.93 -0.30 -24.30
C ASN A 207 -19.25 0.34 -23.88
N PHE A 208 -19.72 0.03 -22.68
CA PHE A 208 -20.95 0.56 -22.10
C PHE A 208 -20.64 1.22 -20.76
N ALA A 209 -20.85 2.53 -20.65
CA ALA A 209 -20.77 3.30 -19.42
C ALA A 209 -22.17 3.89 -19.15
N ILE A 210 -22.91 3.30 -18.20
CA ILE A 210 -24.37 3.45 -18.14
C ILE A 210 -24.84 4.46 -17.10
N LYS A 211 -24.22 4.48 -15.91
CA LYS A 211 -24.60 5.36 -14.81
C LYS A 211 -23.64 6.54 -14.68
N GLU A 212 -24.02 7.50 -13.84
CA GLU A 212 -23.22 8.71 -13.60
C GLU A 212 -21.78 8.36 -13.20
N ASN A 213 -20.82 9.13 -13.73
CA ASN A 213 -19.36 8.97 -13.56
C ASN A 213 -18.80 7.58 -13.95
N SER A 214 -19.60 6.72 -14.57
CA SER A 214 -19.10 5.40 -14.97
C SER A 214 -18.09 5.49 -16.11
N THR A 215 -17.07 4.65 -16.06
CA THR A 215 -15.97 4.64 -17.02
C THR A 215 -15.77 3.25 -17.59
N ALA A 216 -15.87 3.11 -18.91
CA ALA A 216 -15.66 1.87 -19.64
C ALA A 216 -14.62 2.07 -20.77
N VAL A 217 -13.41 1.51 -20.61
CA VAL A 217 -12.27 1.77 -21.51
C VAL A 217 -11.66 0.47 -22.02
N GLY A 218 -11.46 0.36 -23.33
CA GLY A 218 -10.84 -0.80 -23.97
C GLY A 218 -11.80 -1.51 -24.92
N VAL A 219 -12.01 -2.81 -24.76
CA VAL A 219 -12.81 -3.63 -25.67
C VAL A 219 -13.89 -4.40 -24.92
N GLN A 220 -15.16 -4.21 -25.27
CA GLN A 220 -16.30 -4.92 -24.72
C GLN A 220 -16.48 -4.80 -23.20
N ASN A 221 -16.12 -3.67 -22.59
CA ASN A 221 -16.31 -3.45 -21.15
C ASN A 221 -17.70 -2.91 -20.84
N THR A 222 -18.15 -3.11 -19.60
CA THR A 222 -19.46 -2.65 -19.14
C THR A 222 -19.37 -2.15 -17.71
N ALA A 223 -19.53 -0.85 -17.52
CA ALA A 223 -19.61 -0.15 -16.24
C ALA A 223 -21.07 0.31 -16.02
N LYS A 224 -21.78 -0.36 -15.11
CA LYS A 224 -23.23 -0.16 -14.89
C LYS A 224 -23.58 0.58 -13.61
N GLY A 225 -22.71 0.61 -12.62
CA GLY A 225 -22.95 1.29 -11.35
C GLY A 225 -22.55 2.76 -11.38
N LEU A 226 -23.07 3.53 -10.43
CA LEU A 226 -22.58 4.87 -10.12
C LEU A 226 -21.08 4.81 -9.80
N ASP A 227 -20.27 5.72 -10.36
CA ASP A 227 -18.81 5.77 -10.15
C ASP A 227 -18.06 4.45 -10.44
N SER A 228 -18.65 3.58 -11.29
CA SER A 228 -18.07 2.27 -11.60
C SER A 228 -17.03 2.34 -12.72
N ASN A 229 -16.02 1.47 -12.65
CA ASN A 229 -14.88 1.46 -13.57
C ASN A 229 -14.69 0.08 -14.20
N ALA A 230 -14.70 -0.01 -15.53
CA ALA A 230 -14.46 -1.24 -16.29
C ALA A 230 -13.39 -1.01 -17.37
N VAL A 231 -12.16 -1.48 -17.16
CA VAL A 231 -11.01 -1.15 -18.01
C VAL A 231 -10.29 -2.41 -18.52
N GLY A 232 -10.11 -2.54 -19.84
CA GLY A 232 -9.39 -3.65 -20.47
C GLY A 232 -10.24 -4.41 -21.50
N LEU A 233 -10.39 -5.72 -21.37
CA LEU A 233 -11.17 -6.57 -22.29
C LEU A 233 -12.28 -7.32 -21.54
N LYS A 234 -13.54 -7.12 -21.92
CA LYS A 234 -14.70 -7.89 -21.41
C LYS A 234 -14.91 -7.82 -19.90
N ASN A 235 -14.54 -6.71 -19.25
CA ASN A 235 -14.79 -6.54 -17.82
C ASN A 235 -16.21 -6.03 -17.57
N THR A 236 -16.80 -6.45 -16.45
CA THR A 236 -18.11 -5.99 -15.98
C THR A 236 -17.99 -5.44 -14.55
N ALA A 237 -18.31 -4.17 -14.37
CA ALA A 237 -18.51 -3.54 -13.06
C ALA A 237 -20.00 -3.22 -12.91
N SER A 238 -20.74 -4.09 -12.21
CA SER A 238 -22.21 -4.11 -12.25
C SER A 238 -22.88 -3.18 -11.24
N ALA A 239 -22.19 -2.81 -10.16
CA ALA A 239 -22.74 -2.10 -9.01
C ALA A 239 -21.96 -0.82 -8.68
N ASP A 240 -22.51 0.00 -7.79
CA ASP A 240 -21.95 1.31 -7.45
C ASP A 240 -20.54 1.16 -6.85
N TYR A 241 -19.63 2.05 -7.25
CA TYR A 241 -18.22 2.06 -6.86
C TYR A 241 -17.43 0.78 -7.24
N ALA A 242 -18.02 -0.12 -8.04
CA ALA A 242 -17.35 -1.36 -8.45
C ALA A 242 -16.23 -1.08 -9.46
N THR A 243 -15.13 -1.81 -9.34
CA THR A 243 -13.96 -1.66 -10.22
C THR A 243 -13.53 -3.01 -10.80
N ALA A 244 -13.56 -3.13 -12.13
CA ALA A 244 -13.15 -4.31 -12.87
C ALA A 244 -12.06 -3.98 -13.90
N VAL A 245 -10.84 -4.48 -13.71
CA VAL A 245 -9.67 -4.12 -14.54
C VAL A 245 -8.94 -5.36 -15.07
N GLY A 246 -8.66 -5.42 -16.36
CA GLY A 246 -7.91 -6.51 -16.99
C GLY A 246 -8.73 -7.26 -18.04
N ASN A 247 -8.90 -8.57 -17.92
CA ASN A 247 -9.61 -9.41 -18.88
C ASN A 247 -10.70 -10.26 -18.22
N ARG A 248 -11.96 -10.11 -18.64
CA ARG A 248 -13.10 -10.92 -18.16
C ARG A 248 -13.27 -10.91 -16.63
N ASN A 249 -13.07 -9.76 -15.99
CA ASN A 249 -13.34 -9.63 -14.56
C ASN A 249 -14.78 -9.21 -14.29
N TYR A 250 -15.31 -9.63 -13.14
CA TYR A 250 -16.68 -9.38 -12.68
C TYR A 250 -16.64 -8.78 -11.27
N ALA A 251 -16.91 -7.49 -11.16
CA ALA A 251 -17.13 -6.78 -9.91
C ALA A 251 -18.64 -6.49 -9.79
N ASP A 252 -19.37 -7.41 -9.16
CA ASP A 252 -20.83 -7.47 -9.28
C ASP A 252 -21.59 -6.76 -8.14
N ALA A 253 -20.89 -6.36 -7.07
CA ALA A 253 -21.49 -5.78 -5.87
C ALA A 253 -20.88 -4.42 -5.50
N THR A 254 -21.57 -3.68 -4.62
CA THR A 254 -21.16 -2.33 -4.22
C THR A 254 -19.75 -2.34 -3.65
N SER A 255 -18.91 -1.42 -4.12
CA SER A 255 -17.50 -1.29 -3.72
C SER A 255 -16.64 -2.54 -3.94
N SER A 256 -17.07 -3.46 -4.81
CA SER A 256 -16.30 -4.66 -5.14
C SER A 256 -15.18 -4.38 -6.14
N VAL A 257 -14.10 -5.13 -6.05
CA VAL A 257 -12.90 -4.96 -6.88
C VAL A 257 -12.52 -6.30 -7.53
N ALA A 258 -12.39 -6.34 -8.85
CA ALA A 258 -11.94 -7.51 -9.59
C ALA A 258 -10.83 -7.13 -10.59
N MET A 259 -9.58 -7.54 -10.35
CA MET A 259 -8.42 -7.13 -11.16
C MET A 259 -7.57 -8.30 -11.65
N GLY A 260 -7.23 -8.33 -12.93
CA GLY A 260 -6.39 -9.36 -13.56
C GLY A 260 -7.13 -10.15 -14.65
N TYR A 261 -7.18 -11.47 -14.59
CA TYR A 261 -7.88 -12.31 -15.59
C TYR A 261 -8.95 -13.18 -14.93
N GLY A 262 -10.21 -13.06 -15.34
CA GLY A 262 -11.27 -14.00 -14.95
C GLY A 262 -11.68 -13.94 -13.49
N ASN A 263 -11.39 -12.86 -12.75
CA ASN A 263 -11.71 -12.77 -11.34
C ASN A 263 -13.18 -12.41 -11.12
N ARG A 264 -13.72 -12.85 -9.97
CA ARG A 264 -15.11 -12.61 -9.59
C ARG A 264 -15.21 -12.14 -8.14
N ALA A 265 -15.62 -10.90 -7.95
CA ALA A 265 -15.94 -10.28 -6.68
C ALA A 265 -17.46 -10.01 -6.63
N THR A 266 -18.22 -10.84 -5.90
CA THR A 266 -19.69 -10.87 -6.01
C THR A 266 -20.45 -10.29 -4.84
N GLU A 267 -19.76 -9.98 -3.75
CA GLU A 267 -20.39 -9.46 -2.54
C GLU A 267 -19.86 -8.07 -2.19
N VAL A 268 -20.58 -7.36 -1.33
CA VAL A 268 -20.26 -5.99 -0.93
C VAL A 268 -18.83 -5.92 -0.38
N GLY A 269 -18.02 -5.00 -0.92
CA GLY A 269 -16.62 -4.80 -0.52
C GLY A 269 -15.68 -5.96 -0.83
N ALA A 270 -16.11 -6.98 -1.60
CA ALA A 270 -15.27 -8.11 -1.95
C ALA A 270 -14.16 -7.71 -2.93
N THR A 271 -12.97 -8.27 -2.75
CA THR A 271 -11.78 -7.97 -3.58
C THR A 271 -11.17 -9.26 -4.15
N ALA A 272 -11.07 -9.36 -5.47
CA ALA A 272 -10.48 -10.50 -6.17
C ALA A 272 -9.37 -10.04 -7.13
N VAL A 273 -8.11 -10.44 -6.90
CA VAL A 273 -6.94 -9.94 -7.64
C VAL A 273 -6.02 -11.07 -8.11
N GLY A 274 -5.76 -11.15 -9.42
CA GLY A 274 -4.86 -12.12 -10.03
C GLY A 274 -5.52 -12.90 -11.17
N TYR A 275 -5.50 -14.24 -11.11
CA TYR A 275 -6.08 -15.10 -12.16
C TYR A 275 -7.16 -16.02 -11.58
N MET A 276 -8.40 -15.92 -12.08
CA MET A 276 -9.52 -16.82 -11.76
C MET A 276 -9.86 -16.88 -10.25
N ASN A 277 -9.68 -15.79 -9.50
CA ASN A 277 -10.02 -15.76 -8.08
C ASN A 277 -11.52 -15.52 -7.85
N GLN A 278 -12.02 -16.02 -6.73
CA GLN A 278 -13.40 -15.86 -6.30
C GLN A 278 -13.45 -15.26 -4.88
N ALA A 279 -13.90 -14.01 -4.79
CA ALA A 279 -14.23 -13.35 -3.53
C ALA A 279 -15.76 -13.24 -3.44
N SER A 280 -16.38 -14.18 -2.73
CA SER A 280 -17.85 -14.34 -2.65
C SER A 280 -18.40 -14.22 -1.23
N GLY A 281 -17.61 -13.74 -0.29
CA GLY A 281 -18.08 -13.30 1.02
C GLY A 281 -18.09 -11.79 1.14
N GLU A 282 -18.97 -11.25 1.98
CA GLU A 282 -18.99 -9.82 2.31
C GLU A 282 -17.64 -9.39 2.90
N TYR A 283 -17.04 -8.34 2.35
CA TYR A 283 -15.69 -7.86 2.69
C TYR A 283 -14.59 -8.93 2.59
N SER A 284 -14.76 -9.92 1.71
CA SER A 284 -13.77 -10.97 1.50
C SER A 284 -12.65 -10.54 0.54
N THR A 285 -11.46 -11.13 0.69
CA THR A 285 -10.32 -10.87 -0.21
C THR A 285 -9.75 -12.17 -0.76
N ALA A 286 -9.67 -12.32 -2.08
CA ALA A 286 -9.02 -13.46 -2.74
C ALA A 286 -7.91 -12.97 -3.69
N MET A 287 -6.68 -13.39 -3.43
CA MET A 287 -5.50 -12.96 -4.21
C MET A 287 -4.62 -14.14 -4.61
N GLY A 288 -4.19 -14.16 -5.88
CA GLY A 288 -3.33 -15.20 -6.44
C GLY A 288 -3.89 -15.83 -7.70
N HIS A 289 -3.82 -17.16 -7.80
CA HIS A 289 -4.37 -17.94 -8.89
C HIS A 289 -5.39 -18.94 -8.34
N ALA A 290 -6.64 -18.86 -8.79
CA ALA A 290 -7.73 -19.71 -8.36
C ALA A 290 -7.94 -19.73 -6.83
N SER A 291 -7.66 -18.62 -6.15
CA SER A 291 -7.92 -18.44 -4.72
C SER A 291 -9.41 -18.21 -4.47
N ARG A 292 -9.91 -18.66 -3.32
CA ARG A 292 -11.32 -18.56 -2.94
C ARG A 292 -11.47 -18.02 -1.52
N ALA A 293 -12.15 -16.88 -1.37
CA ALA A 293 -12.58 -16.35 -0.09
C ALA A 293 -14.11 -16.25 -0.12
N SER A 294 -14.80 -17.23 0.49
CA SER A 294 -16.25 -17.39 0.32
C SER A 294 -17.09 -17.06 1.55
N ALA A 295 -16.47 -16.78 2.69
CA ALA A 295 -17.17 -16.38 3.91
C ALA A 295 -16.99 -14.89 4.20
N LYS A 296 -17.86 -14.34 5.05
CA LYS A 296 -17.76 -12.96 5.52
C LYS A 296 -16.43 -12.70 6.22
N TRP A 297 -15.77 -11.59 5.89
CA TRP A 297 -14.44 -11.21 6.41
C TRP A 297 -13.33 -12.23 6.15
N SER A 298 -13.54 -13.18 5.23
CA SER A 298 -12.53 -14.19 4.91
C SER A 298 -11.46 -13.66 3.94
N SER A 299 -10.24 -14.16 4.06
CA SER A 299 -9.12 -13.77 3.20
C SER A 299 -8.34 -14.97 2.69
N ALA A 300 -8.05 -15.05 1.40
CA ALA A 300 -7.31 -16.14 0.78
C ALA A 300 -6.16 -15.59 -0.08
N PHE A 301 -4.92 -15.87 0.33
CA PHE A 301 -3.70 -15.40 -0.31
C PHE A 301 -2.86 -16.58 -0.79
N GLY A 302 -2.65 -16.71 -2.10
CA GLY A 302 -1.80 -17.75 -2.71
C GLY A 302 -2.57 -18.72 -3.61
N SER A 303 -1.86 -19.41 -4.50
CA SER A 303 -2.51 -20.25 -5.53
C SER A 303 -3.36 -21.36 -4.91
N GLY A 304 -4.66 -21.37 -5.22
CA GLY A 304 -5.61 -22.34 -4.68
C GLY A 304 -5.86 -22.23 -3.17
N ALA A 305 -5.48 -21.11 -2.53
CA ALA A 305 -5.83 -20.86 -1.13
C ALA A 305 -7.35 -20.73 -0.99
N SER A 306 -7.92 -21.30 0.07
CA SER A 306 -9.37 -21.37 0.28
C SER A 306 -9.73 -20.99 1.73
N ALA A 307 -10.37 -19.84 1.91
CA ALA A 307 -10.91 -19.39 3.19
C ALA A 307 -12.45 -19.49 3.15
N THR A 308 -13.00 -20.45 3.89
CA THR A 308 -14.42 -20.83 3.84
C THR A 308 -15.17 -20.55 5.14
N ALA A 309 -14.46 -20.22 6.23
CA ALA A 309 -15.06 -19.84 7.50
C ALA A 309 -15.00 -18.32 7.74
N GLN A 310 -15.92 -17.83 8.58
CA GLN A 310 -16.05 -16.41 8.88
C GLN A 310 -14.80 -15.87 9.58
N GLY A 311 -14.29 -14.73 9.12
CA GLY A 311 -13.07 -14.11 9.66
C GLY A 311 -11.78 -14.93 9.46
N ALA A 312 -11.84 -16.03 8.71
CA ALA A 312 -10.71 -16.93 8.52
C ALA A 312 -9.77 -16.44 7.42
N THR A 313 -8.46 -16.65 7.60
CA THR A 313 -7.43 -16.28 6.62
C THR A 313 -6.62 -17.49 6.19
N ALA A 314 -6.63 -17.82 4.90
CA ALA A 314 -5.77 -18.83 4.29
C ALA A 314 -4.55 -18.18 3.63
N ILE A 315 -3.34 -18.57 4.05
CA ILE A 315 -2.07 -18.01 3.54
C ILE A 315 -1.20 -19.11 2.94
N GLY A 316 -0.81 -18.94 1.69
CA GLY A 316 0.05 -19.84 0.94
C GLY A 316 -0.71 -20.79 0.01
N THR A 317 0.04 -21.42 -0.89
CA THR A 317 -0.50 -22.35 -1.89
C THR A 317 -1.28 -23.48 -1.20
N SER A 318 -2.50 -23.71 -1.70
CA SER A 318 -3.42 -24.77 -1.25
C SER A 318 -3.75 -24.76 0.25
N SER A 319 -3.56 -23.63 0.93
CA SER A 319 -3.96 -23.51 2.34
C SER A 319 -5.48 -23.47 2.47
N ILE A 320 -6.03 -24.14 3.47
CA ILE A 320 -7.47 -24.20 3.75
C ILE A 320 -7.71 -23.61 5.14
N ALA A 321 -8.55 -22.59 5.23
CA ALA A 321 -9.03 -21.99 6.47
C ALA A 321 -10.54 -22.20 6.60
N ASP A 322 -10.92 -23.28 7.29
CA ASP A 322 -12.28 -23.79 7.47
C ASP A 322 -12.81 -23.66 8.91
N GLU A 323 -12.04 -23.03 9.80
CA GLU A 323 -12.45 -22.67 11.16
C GLU A 323 -12.56 -21.15 11.33
N GLU A 324 -13.59 -20.69 12.04
CA GLU A 324 -13.86 -19.25 12.23
C GLU A 324 -12.75 -18.56 13.02
N ASN A 325 -12.43 -17.32 12.64
CA ASN A 325 -11.43 -16.48 13.32
C ASN A 325 -10.02 -17.11 13.42
N THR A 326 -9.63 -17.91 12.43
CA THR A 326 -8.30 -18.55 12.38
C THR A 326 -7.45 -18.04 11.23
N VAL A 327 -6.13 -18.24 11.34
CA VAL A 327 -5.20 -18.12 10.22
C VAL A 327 -4.63 -19.49 9.92
N SER A 328 -4.93 -20.04 8.75
CA SER A 328 -4.34 -21.28 8.27
C SER A 328 -3.21 -21.00 7.29
N ILE A 329 -2.05 -21.57 7.57
CA ILE A 329 -0.88 -21.53 6.67
C ILE A 329 -0.72 -22.81 5.85
N GLY A 330 -1.69 -23.74 5.89
CA GLY A 330 -1.58 -25.02 5.21
C GLY A 330 -2.89 -25.79 5.17
N GLN A 331 -2.80 -27.11 5.06
CA GLN A 331 -3.91 -28.04 5.20
C GLN A 331 -3.38 -29.33 5.83
N TRP A 332 -4.27 -30.24 6.24
CA TRP A 332 -3.88 -31.53 6.81
C TRP A 332 -2.88 -32.24 5.89
N THR A 333 -1.76 -32.71 6.46
CA THR A 333 -0.62 -33.35 5.75
C THR A 333 0.23 -32.44 4.85
N MET A 334 -0.11 -31.15 4.76
CA MET A 334 0.66 -30.13 4.04
C MET A 334 0.87 -28.88 4.92
N GLU A 335 1.30 -29.12 6.16
CA GLU A 335 1.62 -28.07 7.12
C GLU A 335 2.86 -27.29 6.70
N LYS A 336 2.88 -25.98 7.00
CA LYS A 336 4.03 -25.11 6.74
C LYS A 336 4.69 -24.74 8.07
N ARG A 337 6.02 -24.61 8.07
CA ARG A 337 6.77 -24.11 9.23
C ARG A 337 6.69 -22.58 9.27
N LEU A 338 6.42 -22.03 10.45
CA LEU A 338 6.60 -20.61 10.73
C LEU A 338 8.02 -20.37 11.25
N THR A 339 8.82 -19.60 10.51
CA THR A 339 10.23 -19.32 10.83
C THR A 339 10.44 -17.83 11.08
N ASN A 340 11.58 -17.47 11.68
CA ASN A 340 11.92 -16.08 12.06
C ASN A 340 10.93 -15.46 13.07
N LEU A 341 10.38 -16.28 13.95
CA LEU A 341 9.50 -15.85 15.02
C LEU A 341 10.31 -15.30 16.20
N ALA A 342 10.08 -14.04 16.58
CA ALA A 342 10.66 -13.44 17.78
C ALA A 342 10.14 -14.12 19.06
N LYS A 343 10.77 -13.82 20.20
CA LYS A 343 10.31 -14.38 21.49
C LYS A 343 8.99 -13.73 21.90
N ALA A 344 8.03 -14.54 22.33
CA ALA A 344 6.78 -14.08 22.95
C ALA A 344 7.04 -13.26 24.22
N ILE A 345 6.26 -12.20 24.41
CA ILE A 345 6.28 -11.32 25.60
C ILE A 345 4.92 -11.33 26.30
N LYS A 346 3.82 -11.28 25.53
CA LYS A 346 2.44 -11.31 26.03
C LYS A 346 1.88 -12.73 26.00
N ASP A 347 0.82 -12.95 26.78
CA ASP A 347 0.13 -14.25 26.86
C ASP A 347 -0.43 -14.75 25.51
N THR A 348 -0.71 -13.84 24.58
CA THR A 348 -1.25 -14.17 23.25
C THR A 348 -0.21 -14.18 22.13
N ASP A 349 1.08 -14.04 22.47
CA ASP A 349 2.14 -14.09 21.47
C ASP A 349 2.49 -15.54 21.12
N ALA A 350 2.86 -15.78 19.86
CA ALA A 350 3.37 -17.08 19.45
C ALA A 350 4.77 -17.33 20.05
N VAL A 351 4.95 -18.51 20.66
CA VAL A 351 6.21 -18.93 21.29
C VAL A 351 7.16 -19.54 20.25
N ASN A 352 8.43 -19.13 20.27
CA ASN A 352 9.45 -19.73 19.40
C ASN A 352 10.22 -20.86 20.10
N LEU A 353 10.97 -21.64 19.31
CA LEU A 353 11.69 -22.81 19.83
C LEU A 353 12.73 -22.48 20.92
N SER A 354 13.34 -21.28 20.87
CA SER A 354 14.33 -20.85 21.87
C SER A 354 13.73 -20.62 23.26
N GLN A 355 12.42 -20.35 23.36
CA GLN A 355 11.70 -20.22 24.62
C GLN A 355 11.27 -21.59 25.17
N LEU A 356 11.03 -22.58 24.30
CA LEU A 356 10.66 -23.92 24.70
C LEU A 356 11.85 -24.74 25.25
N HIS A 357 13.06 -24.58 24.68
CA HIS A 357 14.23 -25.37 25.10
C HIS A 357 14.58 -25.26 26.60
N PRO A 358 14.60 -24.06 27.24
CA PRO A 358 14.83 -23.95 28.67
C PRO A 358 13.79 -24.69 29.52
N MET A 359 12.52 -24.74 29.07
CA MET A 359 11.46 -25.46 29.77
C MET A 359 11.68 -26.98 29.72
N VAL A 360 12.12 -27.51 28.57
CA VAL A 360 12.46 -28.94 28.43
C VAL A 360 13.66 -29.30 29.29
N THR A 361 14.68 -28.44 29.29
CA THR A 361 15.87 -28.62 30.14
C THR A 361 15.52 -28.63 31.63
N ALA A 362 14.56 -27.79 32.05
CA ALA A 362 14.11 -27.71 33.43
C ALA A 362 13.46 -29.01 33.94
N LEU A 363 12.97 -29.89 33.06
CA LEU A 363 12.47 -31.20 33.46
C LEU A 363 13.62 -32.15 33.88
N GLY A 364 14.82 -32.02 33.31
CA GLY A 364 15.96 -32.88 33.63
C GLY A 364 15.75 -34.36 33.26
N ALA A 365 16.50 -35.26 33.90
CA ALA A 365 16.39 -36.72 33.72
C ALA A 365 16.36 -37.22 32.26
N GLY A 366 17.13 -36.57 31.38
CA GLY A 366 17.22 -36.93 29.96
C GLY A 366 16.08 -36.40 29.08
N ALA A 367 15.21 -35.54 29.59
CA ALA A 367 14.24 -34.83 28.76
C ALA A 367 14.97 -34.03 27.67
N ASN A 368 14.49 -34.15 26.43
CA ASN A 368 15.12 -33.49 25.28
C ASN A 368 14.10 -33.19 24.18
N TYR A 369 14.40 -32.21 23.34
CA TYR A 369 13.66 -31.94 22.11
C TYR A 369 14.65 -31.85 20.96
N THR A 370 14.60 -32.81 20.03
CA THR A 370 15.53 -32.88 18.90
C THR A 370 14.79 -33.37 17.66
N GLY A 371 15.01 -32.69 16.53
CA GLY A 371 14.42 -33.08 15.24
C GLY A 371 12.88 -33.01 15.20
N GLY A 372 12.26 -32.16 16.03
CA GLY A 372 10.80 -32.09 16.15
C GLY A 372 10.20 -33.13 17.10
N VAL A 373 11.01 -34.02 17.68
CA VAL A 373 10.56 -35.11 18.54
C VAL A 373 10.87 -34.80 20.00
N TRP A 374 9.86 -35.00 20.85
CA TRP A 374 9.99 -34.84 22.29
C TRP A 374 10.42 -36.16 22.95
N THR A 375 11.47 -36.11 23.75
CA THR A 375 11.95 -37.22 24.58
C THR A 375 11.54 -36.94 26.02
N ALA A 376 10.70 -37.81 26.59
CA ALA A 376 10.24 -37.66 27.97
C ALA A 376 11.37 -37.88 28.98
N PRO A 377 11.35 -37.20 30.14
CA PRO A 377 12.28 -37.48 31.23
C PRO A 377 12.11 -38.92 31.72
N SER A 378 13.14 -39.46 32.36
CA SER A 378 13.15 -40.80 32.97
C SER A 378 13.74 -40.74 34.37
N TYR A 379 12.91 -40.47 35.37
CA TYR A 379 13.32 -40.46 36.76
C TYR A 379 13.32 -41.89 37.33
N ILE A 380 14.45 -42.32 37.90
CA ILE A 380 14.58 -43.64 38.53
C ILE A 380 14.54 -43.48 40.05
N ILE A 381 13.46 -43.95 40.67
CA ILE A 381 13.27 -43.91 42.13
C ILE A 381 13.23 -45.34 42.65
N GLN A 382 14.30 -45.77 43.31
CA GLN A 382 14.46 -47.14 43.85
C GLN A 382 14.15 -48.25 42.83
N GLY A 383 14.59 -48.09 41.58
CA GLY A 383 14.37 -49.06 40.49
C GLY A 383 13.05 -48.90 39.73
N GLY A 384 12.10 -48.08 40.22
CA GLY A 384 10.92 -47.68 39.44
C GLY A 384 11.24 -46.54 38.47
N THR A 385 10.73 -46.60 37.24
CA THR A 385 10.90 -45.55 36.22
C THR A 385 9.64 -44.70 36.10
N TYR A 386 9.80 -43.39 36.16
CA TYR A 386 8.72 -42.40 36.13
C TYR A 386 9.00 -41.39 35.01
N ARG A 387 7.97 -41.06 34.20
CA ARG A 387 8.11 -40.24 32.98
C ARG A 387 7.67 -38.79 33.12
N ASP A 388 7.29 -38.40 34.33
CA ASP A 388 6.91 -37.05 34.69
C ASP A 388 7.32 -36.75 36.13
N ALA A 389 7.54 -35.48 36.44
CA ALA A 389 8.01 -35.06 37.75
C ALA A 389 6.98 -35.36 38.86
N GLY A 390 5.68 -35.25 38.55
CA GLY A 390 4.60 -35.46 39.53
C GLY A 390 4.55 -36.89 40.05
N SER A 391 4.60 -37.88 39.16
CA SER A 391 4.64 -39.30 39.52
C SER A 391 5.94 -39.67 40.22
N ALA A 392 7.08 -39.10 39.78
CA ALA A 392 8.37 -39.29 40.44
C ALA A 392 8.37 -38.76 41.89
N PHE A 393 7.86 -37.54 42.12
CA PHE A 393 7.77 -36.97 43.47
C PHE A 393 6.77 -37.72 44.35
N THR A 394 5.68 -38.21 43.78
CA THR A 394 4.74 -39.08 44.51
C THR A 394 5.43 -40.35 44.99
N ALA A 395 6.23 -40.98 44.12
CA ALA A 395 7.00 -42.17 44.48
C ALA A 395 8.01 -41.88 45.58
N VAL A 396 8.78 -40.79 45.46
CA VAL A 396 9.72 -40.34 46.51
C VAL A 396 8.98 -40.13 47.83
N ASN A 397 7.84 -39.42 47.80
CA ASN A 397 7.05 -39.14 48.99
C ASN A 397 6.61 -40.42 49.69
N SER A 398 6.07 -41.41 48.97
CA SER A 398 5.70 -42.71 49.55
C SER A 398 6.90 -43.41 50.20
N LYS A 399 8.08 -43.37 49.58
CA LYS A 399 9.29 -43.96 50.17
C LYS A 399 9.74 -43.21 51.43
N LEU A 400 9.66 -41.89 51.43
CA LEU A 400 9.98 -41.07 52.60
C LEU A 400 9.01 -41.33 53.75
N THR A 401 7.71 -41.46 53.48
CA THR A 401 6.71 -41.85 54.47
C THR A 401 7.07 -43.19 55.11
N ASN A 402 7.43 -44.20 54.30
CA ASN A 402 7.84 -45.50 54.82
C ASN A 402 9.09 -45.40 55.71
N LEU A 403 10.09 -44.61 55.30
CA LEU A 403 11.29 -44.40 56.11
C LEU A 403 10.97 -43.68 57.43
N GLN A 404 10.10 -42.67 57.38
CA GLN A 404 9.64 -41.96 58.58
C GLN A 404 8.98 -42.94 59.56
N THR A 405 8.14 -43.86 59.07
CA THR A 405 7.55 -44.93 59.90
C THR A 405 8.63 -45.82 60.53
N GLN A 406 9.64 -46.23 59.75
CA GLN A 406 10.75 -47.04 60.26
C GLN A 406 11.57 -46.32 61.33
N VAL A 407 11.97 -45.07 61.11
CA VAL A 407 12.74 -44.27 62.09
C VAL A 407 11.93 -44.05 63.36
N SER A 408 10.63 -43.76 63.23
CA SER A 408 9.74 -43.60 64.38
C SER A 408 9.72 -44.86 65.24
N SER A 409 9.72 -46.05 64.62
CA SER A 409 9.80 -47.32 65.34
C SER A 409 11.12 -47.53 66.10
N LEU A 410 12.25 -47.01 65.60
CA LEU A 410 13.55 -47.06 66.27
C LEU A 410 13.62 -46.10 67.46
N VAL A 411 13.05 -44.90 67.34
CA VAL A 411 12.98 -43.93 68.44
C VAL A 411 12.11 -44.46 69.57
N THR A 412 11.00 -45.13 69.25
CA THR A 412 10.19 -45.83 70.26
C THR A 412 10.82 -47.12 70.78
N GLY A 413 11.74 -47.74 70.02
CA GLY A 413 12.55 -48.88 70.46
C GLY A 413 13.81 -48.49 71.26
N GLY A 414 14.11 -47.19 71.36
CA GLY A 414 15.31 -46.65 72.01
C GLY A 414 15.21 -46.45 73.52
N THR A 415 14.10 -46.82 74.17
CA THR A 415 14.03 -46.89 75.64
C THR A 415 14.53 -48.26 76.12
N GLY A 416 15.82 -48.55 75.91
CA GLY A 416 16.65 -49.49 76.69
C GLY A 416 16.02 -50.75 77.29
N THR A 417 14.99 -51.32 76.67
CA THR A 417 14.36 -52.58 77.09
C THR A 417 14.65 -53.55 75.97
N GLY A 418 15.51 -54.54 76.26
CA GLY A 418 15.65 -55.69 75.37
C GLY A 418 14.27 -56.32 75.13
N ALA A 419 14.12 -57.09 74.05
CA ALA A 419 12.86 -57.61 73.49
C ALA A 419 11.83 -58.27 74.45
N ASN A 420 12.13 -58.38 75.74
CA ASN A 420 11.29 -58.96 76.79
C ASN A 420 11.00 -57.98 77.97
N GLY A 421 11.27 -56.67 77.83
CA GLY A 421 11.04 -55.69 78.90
C GLY A 421 12.00 -55.76 80.09
N LYS A 422 13.03 -56.61 80.00
CA LYS A 422 14.04 -56.83 81.04
C LYS A 422 15.24 -55.91 80.87
N SER A 423 15.75 -55.35 81.96
CA SER A 423 17.02 -54.61 82.01
C SER A 423 18.21 -55.53 81.74
N ALA A 424 19.37 -54.96 81.37
CA ALA A 424 20.58 -55.73 81.12
C ALA A 424 21.04 -56.54 82.36
N TYR A 425 20.76 -56.02 83.56
CA TYR A 425 20.97 -56.74 84.82
C TYR A 425 20.04 -57.94 84.97
N GLU A 426 18.76 -57.79 84.63
CA GLU A 426 17.77 -58.88 84.70
C GLU A 426 18.09 -60.01 83.70
N ILE A 427 18.71 -59.70 82.56
CA ILE A 427 19.24 -60.71 81.63
C ILE A 427 20.46 -61.43 82.23
N ALA A 428 21.35 -60.72 82.93
CA ALA A 428 22.49 -61.33 83.60
C ALA A 428 22.05 -62.28 84.73
N VAL A 429 21.01 -61.91 85.50
CA VAL A 429 20.42 -62.77 86.53
C VAL A 429 19.81 -64.04 85.91
N VAL A 430 19.08 -63.91 84.79
CA VAL A 430 18.54 -65.07 84.04
C VAL A 430 19.65 -66.00 83.53
N ASN A 431 20.81 -65.45 83.18
CA ASN A 431 21.98 -66.21 82.71
C ASN A 431 22.89 -66.69 83.85
N GLY A 432 22.41 -66.70 85.10
CA GLY A 432 23.09 -67.33 86.23
C GLY A 432 23.92 -66.39 87.10
N PHE A 433 23.83 -65.07 86.92
CA PHE A 433 24.46 -64.13 87.84
C PHE A 433 23.73 -64.07 89.19
N SER A 434 24.42 -64.39 90.28
CA SER A 434 23.90 -64.32 91.65
C SER A 434 24.57 -63.17 92.42
N GLY A 435 23.94 -61.99 92.40
CA GLY A 435 24.42 -60.79 93.11
C GLY A 435 23.43 -59.63 92.93
N SER A 436 23.60 -58.53 93.66
CA SER A 436 22.79 -57.31 93.46
C SER A 436 23.17 -56.58 92.17
N GLU A 437 22.33 -55.65 91.69
CA GLU A 437 22.62 -54.83 90.51
C GLU A 437 23.92 -54.04 90.68
N THR A 438 24.20 -53.57 91.90
CA THR A 438 25.47 -52.94 92.26
C THR A 438 26.67 -53.90 92.14
N ALA A 439 26.51 -55.17 92.52
CA ALA A 439 27.55 -56.19 92.38
C ALA A 439 27.75 -56.61 90.91
N TRP A 440 26.68 -56.62 90.12
CA TRP A 440 26.74 -56.86 88.67
C TRP A 440 27.53 -55.77 87.95
N LEU A 441 27.23 -54.50 88.24
CA LEU A 441 27.99 -53.37 87.71
C LEU A 441 29.46 -53.40 88.13
N ALA A 442 29.77 -53.88 89.34
CA ALA A 442 31.15 -54.08 89.80
C ALA A 442 31.86 -55.26 89.10
N SER A 443 31.14 -56.32 88.73
CA SER A 443 31.68 -57.47 88.00
C SER A 443 32.04 -57.18 86.54
N LEU A 444 31.44 -56.14 85.95
CA LEU A 444 31.79 -55.65 84.61
C LEU A 444 33.11 -54.87 84.58
N LYS A 445 33.75 -54.68 85.74
CA LYS A 445 35.02 -53.96 85.90
C LYS A 445 36.17 -54.97 85.95
N GLY A 446 36.70 -55.33 84.77
CA GLY A 446 37.91 -56.15 84.65
C GLY A 446 39.19 -55.40 85.08
N ASP A 447 40.23 -56.15 85.40
CA ASP A 447 41.57 -55.64 85.74
C ASP A 447 42.11 -54.70 84.65
N THR A 448 42.82 -53.67 85.09
CA THR A 448 43.46 -52.67 84.22
C THR A 448 44.52 -53.35 83.35
N GLY A 449 44.21 -53.56 82.06
CA GLY A 449 45.19 -53.97 81.06
C GLY A 449 46.30 -52.93 80.90
N ALA A 450 47.51 -53.40 80.61
CA ALA A 450 48.68 -52.54 80.39
C ALA A 450 48.38 -51.42 79.37
N GLN A 451 48.68 -50.19 79.78
CA GLN A 451 48.55 -48.98 78.97
C GLN A 451 49.36 -49.12 77.68
N GLY A 452 48.67 -49.25 76.55
CA GLY A 452 49.29 -49.18 75.22
C GLY A 452 49.94 -47.82 74.99
N LEU A 453 51.05 -47.82 74.24
CA LEU A 453 51.73 -46.61 73.82
C LEU A 453 50.73 -45.65 73.15
N LYS A 454 50.67 -44.43 73.68
CA LYS A 454 49.87 -43.31 73.19
C LYS A 454 50.31 -43.00 71.75
N GLY A 455 49.45 -43.31 70.78
CA GLY A 455 49.61 -42.84 69.41
C GLY A 455 49.57 -41.32 69.36
N ASP A 456 50.39 -40.73 68.51
CA ASP A 456 50.40 -39.29 68.28
C ASP A 456 49.01 -38.78 67.90
N LYS A 457 48.65 -37.69 68.56
CA LYS A 457 47.41 -36.96 68.35
C LYS A 457 47.47 -36.35 66.94
N GLY A 458 46.73 -36.92 66.00
CA GLY A 458 46.46 -36.26 64.72
C GLY A 458 45.81 -34.89 64.97
N ASP A 459 46.29 -33.88 64.27
CA ASP A 459 45.78 -32.52 64.36
C ASP A 459 44.26 -32.49 64.15
N LYS A 460 43.59 -31.77 65.03
CA LYS A 460 42.16 -31.48 64.93
C LYS A 460 42.00 -30.50 63.77
N GLY A 461 41.54 -31.00 62.63
CA GLY A 461 41.12 -30.14 61.53
C GLY A 461 40.08 -29.13 62.01
N ASP A 462 40.26 -27.87 61.63
CA ASP A 462 39.37 -26.79 62.01
C ASP A 462 37.93 -27.09 61.58
N GLN A 463 37.02 -26.85 62.51
CA GLN A 463 35.59 -27.01 62.35
C GLN A 463 35.09 -25.89 61.44
N GLY A 464 34.71 -26.25 60.21
CA GLY A 464 34.16 -25.31 59.23
C GLY A 464 32.93 -24.58 59.79
N LEU A 465 32.92 -23.26 59.61
CA LEU A 465 31.81 -22.41 60.00
C LEU A 465 30.56 -22.70 59.15
N GLN A 466 29.43 -22.68 59.84
CA GLN A 466 28.06 -22.93 59.42
C GLN A 466 27.63 -22.03 58.24
N GLY A 467 27.15 -22.64 57.16
CA GLY A 467 26.55 -21.93 56.03
C GLY A 467 25.12 -21.50 56.33
N LEU A 468 24.82 -20.22 56.08
CA LEU A 468 23.45 -19.75 55.96
C LEU A 468 23.02 -19.76 54.48
N LYS A 469 21.81 -20.28 54.30
CA LYS A 469 20.95 -20.24 53.12
C LYS A 469 20.71 -18.79 52.65
N GLY A 470 20.69 -18.59 51.33
CA GLY A 470 20.59 -17.27 50.70
C GLY A 470 19.26 -16.95 50.04
N ASP A 471 19.28 -15.93 49.17
CA ASP A 471 18.36 -15.75 48.05
C ASP A 471 19.15 -15.36 46.77
N LYS A 472 18.79 -16.07 45.68
CA LYS A 472 18.74 -15.76 44.24
C LYS A 472 19.22 -14.36 43.78
N GLY A 473 19.86 -14.14 42.61
CA GLY A 473 20.25 -14.91 41.41
C GLY A 473 21.24 -14.01 40.62
N ASP A 474 21.83 -14.32 39.46
CA ASP A 474 21.65 -15.32 38.42
C ASP A 474 23.03 -15.59 37.74
N LYS A 475 23.11 -16.78 37.11
CA LYS A 475 23.74 -17.18 35.84
C LYS A 475 24.97 -16.44 35.24
N GLY A 476 25.87 -17.24 34.66
CA GLY A 476 26.92 -16.84 33.70
C GLY A 476 26.36 -16.24 32.40
N ASP A 477 27.15 -15.87 31.40
CA ASP A 477 28.30 -16.58 30.84
C ASP A 477 29.24 -15.63 30.05
N GLN A 478 30.49 -16.07 29.93
CA GLN A 478 31.30 -16.08 28.71
C GLN A 478 30.94 -15.11 27.55
N GLY A 479 31.79 -14.08 27.42
CA GLY A 479 32.35 -13.58 26.17
C GLY A 479 31.65 -12.40 25.49
N ILE A 480 32.43 -11.78 24.58
CA ILE A 480 32.06 -10.91 23.43
C ILE A 480 31.53 -9.49 23.76
N PRO A 481 31.21 -8.65 22.74
CA PRO A 481 32.02 -7.91 21.77
C PRO A 481 31.76 -6.39 21.91
N GLY A 482 32.15 -5.57 20.92
CA GLY A 482 32.19 -4.10 20.94
C GLY A 482 31.01 -3.34 21.59
N LEU A 483 31.36 -2.30 22.34
CA LEU A 483 30.44 -1.49 23.14
C LEU A 483 29.96 -0.27 22.34
N ASN A 484 28.64 -0.17 22.16
CA ASN A 484 27.95 1.04 21.77
C ASN A 484 27.24 1.67 23.00
N SER A 485 27.03 2.97 22.92
CA SER A 485 26.62 3.95 23.95
C SER A 485 25.38 3.66 24.81
N GLY A 486 25.42 4.07 26.09
CA GLY A 486 24.21 4.25 26.92
C GLY A 486 24.43 4.64 28.40
N THR A 487 24.64 5.95 28.65
CA THR A 487 24.20 6.77 29.81
C THR A 487 24.56 6.42 31.27
N GLY A 488 25.33 7.33 31.90
CA GLY A 488 25.14 7.94 33.25
C GLY A 488 24.92 7.01 34.45
N THR A 489 25.79 7.00 35.45
CA THR A 489 25.81 8.02 36.51
C THR A 489 26.99 7.81 37.46
N GLY A 490 27.52 8.89 38.06
CA GLY A 490 27.62 8.90 39.52
C GLY A 490 28.96 9.14 40.22
N ASN A 491 30.09 9.35 39.54
CA ASN A 491 31.35 9.66 40.25
C ASN A 491 32.20 10.80 39.67
N GLY A 492 31.70 11.56 38.69
CA GLY A 492 32.24 12.89 38.32
C GLY A 492 33.69 12.94 37.83
N ALA A 493 34.36 11.80 37.68
CA ALA A 493 35.71 11.70 37.13
C ALA A 493 35.62 11.58 35.60
N SER A 494 36.39 12.39 34.89
CA SER A 494 36.49 12.33 33.43
C SER A 494 37.18 11.03 32.99
N ALA A 495 36.97 10.61 31.74
CA ALA A 495 37.68 9.45 31.17
C ALA A 495 39.21 9.64 31.18
N TYR A 496 39.68 10.89 31.15
CA TYR A 496 41.08 11.25 31.34
C TYR A 496 41.56 11.01 32.79
N ASP A 497 40.74 11.32 33.81
CA ASP A 497 41.08 11.03 35.22
C ASP A 497 41.21 9.52 35.50
N ILE A 498 40.44 8.70 34.78
CA ILE A 498 40.53 7.24 34.83
C ILE A 498 41.83 6.77 34.16
N ALA A 499 42.25 7.38 33.04
CA ALA A 499 43.50 7.07 32.35
C ALA A 499 44.74 7.44 33.18
N VAL A 500 44.73 8.59 33.85
CA VAL A 500 45.81 9.01 34.76
C VAL A 500 45.93 8.07 35.97
N ASN A 501 44.80 7.66 36.56
CA ASN A 501 44.79 6.68 37.66
C ASN A 501 45.27 5.28 37.27
N HIS A 502 45.35 4.98 35.97
CA HIS A 502 45.89 3.73 35.42
C HIS A 502 47.26 3.90 34.76
N GLY A 503 47.98 4.99 35.07
CA GLY A 503 49.39 5.16 34.73
C GLY A 503 49.67 5.94 33.45
N TYR A 504 48.69 6.64 32.87
CA TYR A 504 48.92 7.55 31.75
C TYR A 504 49.63 8.83 32.23
N ALA A 505 50.73 9.19 31.57
CA ALA A 505 51.50 10.41 31.82
C ALA A 505 51.48 11.30 30.56
N GLY A 506 50.53 12.23 30.49
CA GLY A 506 50.33 13.17 29.38
C GLY A 506 49.17 14.12 29.69
N THR A 507 48.93 15.14 28.88
CA THR A 507 47.79 16.07 29.06
C THR A 507 46.51 15.50 28.44
N GLU A 508 45.33 16.06 28.78
CA GLU A 508 44.05 15.64 28.20
C GLU A 508 44.01 15.76 26.67
N ALA A 509 44.71 16.75 26.11
CA ALA A 509 44.87 16.93 24.67
C ALA A 509 45.73 15.84 24.01
N ASP A 510 46.78 15.38 24.70
CA ASP A 510 47.63 14.27 24.22
C ASP A 510 46.85 12.95 24.24
N TRP A 511 46.02 12.76 25.28
CA TRP A 511 45.16 11.59 25.42
C TRP A 511 44.14 11.52 24.29
N LEU A 512 43.49 12.63 23.96
CA LEU A 512 42.55 12.71 22.82
C LEU A 512 43.23 12.50 21.47
N THR A 513 44.45 13.00 21.27
CA THR A 513 45.21 12.81 20.02
C THR A 513 45.62 11.35 19.83
N SER A 514 45.89 10.61 20.92
CA SER A 514 46.26 9.19 20.87
C SER A 514 45.13 8.26 20.40
N LEU A 515 43.88 8.74 20.40
CA LEU A 515 42.69 7.96 20.01
C LEU A 515 42.35 8.08 18.52
N GLN A 516 43.03 8.94 17.75
CA GLN A 516 42.86 9.06 16.30
C GLN A 516 43.88 8.20 15.55
N GLY A 517 43.41 7.07 14.98
CA GLY A 517 44.20 6.24 14.08
C GLY A 517 44.44 6.92 12.72
N SER A 518 45.66 6.85 12.21
CA SER A 518 46.04 7.33 10.88
C SER A 518 45.38 6.50 9.76
N GLN A 519 44.70 7.17 8.85
CA GLN A 519 44.09 6.61 7.63
C GLN A 519 45.15 6.00 6.70
N GLY A 520 44.86 4.79 6.18
CA GLY A 520 45.78 4.00 5.35
C GLY A 520 45.99 4.57 3.94
N VAL A 521 47.21 4.42 3.42
CA VAL A 521 47.60 4.77 2.05
C VAL A 521 46.96 3.82 1.02
N LYS A 522 46.23 4.40 0.06
CA LYS A 522 45.68 3.72 -1.13
C LYS A 522 46.52 4.11 -2.35
N GLY A 523 46.89 3.11 -3.16
CA GLY A 523 47.97 3.18 -4.16
C GLY A 523 47.78 4.12 -5.35
N ASP A 524 48.90 4.39 -5.99
CA ASP A 524 49.07 5.36 -7.07
C ASP A 524 48.15 5.08 -8.27
N LYS A 525 47.42 6.13 -8.68
CA LYS A 525 46.68 6.21 -9.94
C LYS A 525 47.40 7.23 -10.84
N GLY A 526 47.64 6.81 -12.09
CA GLY A 526 48.63 7.37 -13.00
C GLY A 526 48.49 8.85 -13.40
N ASP A 527 49.60 9.35 -13.94
CA ASP A 527 49.83 10.75 -14.29
C ASP A 527 48.70 11.36 -15.11
N GLN A 528 48.19 12.47 -14.59
CA GLN A 528 47.21 13.33 -15.24
C GLN A 528 47.90 14.12 -16.36
N GLY A 529 47.30 14.11 -17.56
CA GLY A 529 47.83 14.79 -18.74
C GLY A 529 48.05 16.29 -18.52
N LEU A 530 49.06 16.83 -19.21
CA LEU A 530 49.46 18.24 -19.17
C LEU A 530 48.27 19.19 -19.33
N GLN A 531 48.19 20.14 -18.41
CA GLN A 531 47.28 21.27 -18.41
C GLN A 531 47.36 22.03 -19.74
N GLY A 532 46.25 22.10 -20.47
CA GLY A 532 46.14 22.94 -21.66
C GLY A 532 46.41 24.40 -21.31
N LEU A 533 47.24 25.06 -22.11
CA LEU A 533 47.55 26.48 -21.99
C LEU A 533 46.26 27.30 -21.96
N LYS A 534 46.18 28.18 -20.96
CA LYS A 534 45.17 29.24 -20.83
C LYS A 534 45.10 30.01 -22.16
N GLY A 535 43.96 29.91 -22.85
CA GLY A 535 43.71 30.73 -24.03
C GLY A 535 43.67 32.20 -23.65
N ASP A 536 44.33 33.03 -24.46
CA ASP A 536 44.26 34.48 -24.32
C ASP A 536 42.79 34.94 -24.35
N LYS A 537 42.52 35.91 -23.48
CA LYS A 537 41.23 36.57 -23.37
C LYS A 537 40.84 37.15 -24.73
N GLY A 538 39.82 36.57 -25.36
CA GLY A 538 39.23 37.13 -26.57
C GLY A 538 38.75 38.55 -26.31
N ASP A 539 38.99 39.43 -27.28
CA ASP A 539 38.52 40.80 -27.27
C ASP A 539 37.02 40.85 -26.97
N LYS A 540 36.64 41.81 -26.12
CA LYS A 540 35.26 42.05 -25.72
C LYS A 540 34.41 42.25 -26.97
N GLY A 541 33.53 41.29 -27.25
CA GLY A 541 32.59 41.39 -28.37
C GLY A 541 31.78 42.67 -28.29
N ASP A 542 31.55 43.29 -29.45
CA ASP A 542 30.73 44.48 -29.59
C ASP A 542 29.40 44.31 -28.86
N ARG A 543 28.96 45.37 -28.19
CA ARG A 543 27.65 45.43 -27.50
C ARG A 543 26.58 44.94 -28.49
N GLY A 544 25.94 43.83 -28.16
CA GLY A 544 24.87 43.25 -28.98
C GLY A 544 23.81 44.30 -29.31
N LEU A 545 23.31 44.27 -30.55
CA LEU A 545 22.24 45.14 -31.01
C LEU A 545 21.09 45.09 -30.00
N GLN A 546 20.68 46.26 -29.51
CA GLN A 546 19.50 46.39 -28.68
C GLN A 546 18.32 45.73 -29.42
N GLY A 547 17.70 44.74 -28.77
CA GLY A 547 16.62 43.96 -29.36
C GLY A 547 15.52 44.88 -29.87
N LEU A 548 15.01 44.58 -31.07
CA LEU A 548 13.89 45.30 -31.66
C LEU A 548 12.73 45.30 -30.66
N LYS A 549 12.25 46.51 -30.34
CA LYS A 549 11.03 46.76 -29.60
C LYS A 549 9.90 45.97 -30.27
N GLY A 550 9.32 44.99 -29.56
CA GLY A 550 8.17 44.25 -30.07
C GLY A 550 6.98 45.18 -30.31
N ASP A 551 6.02 44.77 -31.12
CA ASP A 551 4.88 45.58 -31.62
C ASP A 551 3.99 46.22 -30.52
N GLN A 552 4.24 45.92 -29.24
CA GLN A 552 3.55 46.46 -28.06
C GLN A 552 4.41 47.38 -27.17
N GLY A 553 5.70 47.56 -27.49
CA GLY A 553 6.55 48.58 -26.91
C GLY A 553 7.27 48.30 -25.58
N PHE A 554 7.13 47.09 -25.03
CA PHE A 554 7.80 46.65 -23.81
C PHE A 554 9.13 45.94 -24.12
N SER A 555 10.17 46.21 -23.32
CA SER A 555 11.39 45.38 -23.32
C SER A 555 11.12 44.02 -22.64
N ALA A 556 11.99 43.03 -22.88
CA ALA A 556 11.89 41.74 -22.20
C ALA A 556 11.99 41.87 -20.66
N PHE A 557 12.74 42.87 -20.18
CA PHE A 557 12.78 43.23 -18.77
C PHE A 557 11.44 43.83 -18.30
N ASP A 558 10.83 44.74 -19.07
CA ASP A 558 9.51 45.30 -18.73
C ASP A 558 8.43 44.22 -18.66
N LEU A 559 8.50 43.23 -19.56
CA LEU A 559 7.61 42.08 -19.54
C LEU A 559 7.87 41.19 -18.31
N ALA A 560 9.14 40.99 -17.92
CA ALA A 560 9.49 40.28 -16.70
C ALA A 560 8.96 40.99 -15.45
N VAL A 561 9.07 42.33 -15.39
CA VAL A 561 8.53 43.15 -14.30
C VAL A 561 7.00 43.08 -14.26
N GLN A 562 6.31 43.16 -15.41
CA GLN A 562 4.86 42.96 -15.49
C GLN A 562 4.42 41.57 -15.01
N ASN A 563 5.25 40.55 -15.22
CA ASN A 563 4.99 39.18 -14.78
C ASN A 563 5.57 38.88 -13.39
N GLY A 564 5.90 39.90 -12.60
CA GLY A 564 6.19 39.77 -11.16
C GLY A 564 7.67 39.75 -10.78
N PHE A 565 8.60 39.99 -11.71
CA PHE A 565 10.01 40.16 -11.36
C PHE A 565 10.24 41.48 -10.61
N ASN A 566 10.79 41.42 -9.39
CA ASN A 566 11.09 42.58 -8.56
C ASN A 566 12.61 42.70 -8.33
N GLY A 567 13.29 43.43 -9.22
CA GLY A 567 14.73 43.62 -9.20
C GLY A 567 15.19 44.57 -10.29
N THR A 568 16.47 44.91 -10.30
CA THR A 568 17.09 45.73 -11.36
C THR A 568 17.31 44.93 -12.64
N GLU A 569 17.42 45.60 -13.79
CA GLU A 569 17.74 44.97 -15.07
C GLU A 569 19.06 44.17 -15.00
N GLN A 570 20.03 44.66 -14.22
CA GLN A 570 21.29 43.96 -13.98
C GLN A 570 21.10 42.63 -13.21
N GLN A 571 20.19 42.60 -12.23
CA GLN A 571 19.84 41.38 -11.48
C GLN A 571 19.07 40.39 -12.35
N TRP A 572 18.17 40.89 -13.20
CA TRP A 572 17.46 40.09 -14.18
C TRP A 572 18.43 39.43 -15.17
N LEU A 573 19.37 40.20 -15.72
CA LEU A 573 20.43 39.67 -16.60
C LEU A 573 21.35 38.68 -15.89
N THR A 574 21.61 38.87 -14.59
CA THR A 574 22.42 37.91 -13.80
C THR A 574 21.67 36.60 -13.58
N SER A 575 20.35 36.64 -13.38
CA SER A 575 19.50 35.44 -13.28
C SER A 575 19.47 34.63 -14.58
N LEU A 576 19.70 35.29 -15.72
CA LEU A 576 19.85 34.63 -17.02
C LEU A 576 21.27 34.10 -17.28
N ALA A 577 22.26 34.51 -16.47
CA ALA A 577 23.68 34.27 -16.70
C ALA A 577 24.34 33.25 -15.75
N SER A 578 23.64 32.73 -14.73
CA SER A 578 24.15 31.64 -13.90
C SER A 578 24.05 30.31 -14.67
N GLY A 579 25.14 29.95 -15.35
CA GLY A 579 25.29 28.73 -16.14
C GLY A 579 25.32 27.43 -15.32
N GLY A 580 24.16 27.04 -14.80
CA GLY A 580 23.83 25.67 -14.39
C GLY A 580 22.45 25.34 -14.95
N THR A 581 22.26 24.13 -15.47
CA THR A 581 21.00 23.69 -16.11
C THR A 581 19.82 23.76 -15.12
N ALA A 582 18.68 24.19 -15.64
CA ALA A 582 17.33 24.35 -15.05
C ALA A 582 17.22 24.52 -13.51
N VAL A 583 17.14 25.77 -13.05
CA VAL A 583 16.78 26.11 -11.66
C VAL A 583 15.40 26.79 -11.65
N VAL A 584 14.41 26.17 -10.99
CA VAL A 584 13.04 26.73 -10.84
C VAL A 584 12.83 27.21 -9.42
N SER A 585 12.76 28.54 -9.24
CA SER A 585 12.38 29.18 -7.99
C SER A 585 11.01 29.86 -8.11
N ILE A 586 9.99 29.34 -7.43
CA ILE A 586 8.62 29.89 -7.48
C ILE A 586 8.15 30.20 -6.06
N GLY A 587 7.85 31.46 -5.77
CA GLY A 587 7.29 31.87 -4.48
C GLY A 587 6.58 33.21 -4.56
N THR A 588 5.44 33.34 -3.88
CA THR A 588 4.80 34.63 -3.63
C THR A 588 5.34 35.20 -2.32
N ASN A 589 5.65 36.50 -2.31
CA ASN A 589 6.10 37.21 -1.11
C ASN A 589 4.95 38.06 -0.53
N PRO A 590 4.15 37.54 0.41
CA PRO A 590 3.18 38.35 1.15
C PRO A 590 3.78 39.06 2.39
N ASN A 591 5.05 38.81 2.73
CA ASN A 591 5.69 39.34 3.95
C ASN A 591 7.13 39.82 3.66
N PRO A 592 7.46 41.12 3.81
CA PRO A 592 8.80 41.66 3.52
C PRO A 592 9.95 41.07 4.38
N GLN A 593 9.67 40.23 5.38
CA GLN A 593 10.66 39.45 6.14
C GLN A 593 10.88 38.01 5.60
N ALA A 594 10.09 37.55 4.63
CA ALA A 594 10.20 36.23 4.04
C ALA A 594 11.35 36.15 3.04
N VAL A 595 12.30 35.23 3.27
CA VAL A 595 13.40 34.96 2.35
C VAL A 595 12.83 34.27 1.10
N LEU A 596 13.25 34.71 -0.09
CA LEU A 596 12.85 34.07 -1.36
C LEU A 596 13.32 32.62 -1.41
N PRO A 597 12.61 31.70 -2.09
CA PRO A 597 13.11 30.36 -2.34
C PRO A 597 14.46 30.42 -3.05
N LEU A 598 15.40 29.55 -2.65
CA LEU A 598 16.77 29.52 -3.16
C LEU A 598 17.08 28.13 -3.68
N ALA A 599 17.31 28.00 -4.98
CA ALA A 599 17.84 26.77 -5.55
C ALA A 599 19.24 27.05 -6.12
N THR A 600 20.25 26.39 -5.56
CA THR A 600 21.67 26.61 -5.90
C THR A 600 22.34 25.36 -6.46
N GLY A 601 21.74 24.18 -6.28
CA GLY A 601 22.18 22.95 -6.93
C GLY A 601 21.86 22.94 -8.43
N THR A 602 22.63 22.18 -9.19
CA THR A 602 22.40 21.93 -10.61
C THR A 602 21.09 21.17 -10.79
N ASP A 603 20.20 21.60 -11.69
CA ASP A 603 18.87 21.02 -11.90
C ASP A 603 17.96 20.99 -10.63
N ALA A 604 18.22 21.87 -9.65
CA ALA A 604 17.46 21.92 -8.40
C ALA A 604 16.16 22.76 -8.52
N VAL A 605 15.17 22.43 -7.69
CA VAL A 605 13.87 23.10 -7.64
C VAL A 605 13.56 23.55 -6.21
N ALA A 606 13.32 24.85 -6.01
CA ALA A 606 12.88 25.40 -4.72
C ALA A 606 11.57 26.18 -4.89
N ILE A 607 10.50 25.73 -4.22
CA ILE A 607 9.17 26.35 -4.32
C ILE A 607 8.64 26.64 -2.92
N GLY A 608 8.25 27.90 -2.69
CA GLY A 608 7.68 28.40 -1.43
C GLY A 608 8.65 29.11 -0.50
N SER A 609 8.11 29.91 0.43
CA SER A 609 8.87 30.88 1.24
C SER A 609 10.01 30.22 2.03
N SER A 610 11.21 30.79 1.96
CA SER A 610 12.41 30.35 2.70
C SER A 610 12.86 28.91 2.44
N SER A 611 12.34 28.25 1.40
CA SER A 611 12.79 26.91 1.01
C SER A 611 14.10 26.98 0.22
N GLU A 612 15.05 26.13 0.56
CA GLU A 612 16.38 26.04 -0.04
C GLU A 612 16.63 24.62 -0.59
N ALA A 613 17.05 24.55 -1.86
CA ALA A 613 17.47 23.33 -2.55
C ALA A 613 18.91 23.51 -3.06
N SER A 614 19.89 23.11 -2.25
CA SER A 614 21.31 23.29 -2.52
C SER A 614 22.04 22.05 -3.02
N GLY A 615 21.44 20.86 -2.89
CA GLY A 615 21.96 19.64 -3.53
C GLY A 615 21.67 19.58 -5.03
N ASP A 616 22.54 18.96 -5.82
CA ASP A 616 22.28 18.72 -7.24
C ASP A 616 21.05 17.81 -7.43
N GLN A 617 20.18 18.12 -8.39
CA GLN A 617 18.91 17.44 -8.67
C GLN A 617 17.96 17.39 -7.45
N SER A 618 18.12 18.31 -6.50
CA SER A 618 17.30 18.34 -5.29
C SER A 618 15.98 19.11 -5.46
N ILE A 619 14.97 18.79 -4.66
CA ILE A 619 13.64 19.43 -4.69
C ILE A 619 13.22 19.83 -3.29
N ALA A 620 12.98 21.12 -3.06
CA ALA A 620 12.40 21.68 -1.84
C ALA A 620 11.05 22.33 -2.14
N LEU A 621 9.94 21.75 -1.66
CA LEU A 621 8.57 22.21 -1.93
C LEU A 621 7.80 22.52 -0.64
N GLY A 622 7.44 23.78 -0.43
CA GLY A 622 6.68 24.28 0.70
C GLY A 622 7.42 25.41 1.44
N THR A 623 7.33 25.47 2.77
CA THR A 623 7.89 26.59 3.55
C THR A 623 9.12 26.15 4.34
N ALA A 624 10.21 26.91 4.28
CA ALA A 624 11.40 26.72 5.11
C ALA A 624 12.06 25.32 5.04
N ASN A 625 11.87 24.57 3.93
CA ASN A 625 12.58 23.31 3.74
C ASN A 625 14.05 23.57 3.38
N GLN A 626 14.97 22.74 3.83
CA GLN A 626 16.39 22.81 3.53
C GLN A 626 16.84 21.46 2.98
N VAL A 627 17.15 21.40 1.69
CA VAL A 627 17.56 20.16 1.00
C VAL A 627 18.97 20.35 0.47
N SER A 628 19.95 19.83 1.22
CA SER A 628 21.36 19.86 0.84
C SER A 628 21.88 18.53 0.29
N GLY A 629 21.12 17.44 0.46
CA GLY A 629 21.44 16.15 -0.16
C GLY A 629 21.23 16.17 -1.67
N GLU A 630 22.16 15.57 -2.42
CA GLU A 630 22.02 15.36 -3.87
C GLU A 630 20.89 14.34 -4.14
N GLN A 631 20.13 14.56 -5.22
CA GLN A 631 18.98 13.74 -5.63
C GLN A 631 17.89 13.59 -4.55
N SER A 632 17.82 14.53 -3.61
CA SER A 632 16.94 14.45 -2.44
C SER A 632 15.72 15.36 -2.56
N ILE A 633 14.66 15.03 -1.84
CA ILE A 633 13.35 15.69 -1.95
C ILE A 633 12.80 16.00 -0.56
N ALA A 634 12.32 17.23 -0.36
CA ALA A 634 11.52 17.63 0.79
C ALA A 634 10.20 18.26 0.36
N ILE A 635 9.09 17.81 0.95
CA ILE A 635 7.73 18.34 0.70
C ILE A 635 7.05 18.63 2.04
N GLY A 636 6.63 19.88 2.26
CA GLY A 636 5.91 20.33 3.46
C GLY A 636 6.57 21.54 4.11
N SER A 637 6.70 21.57 5.44
CA SER A 637 7.27 22.71 6.17
C SER A 637 8.48 22.32 7.02
N SER A 638 9.53 23.14 7.00
CA SER A 638 10.66 23.05 7.94
C SER A 638 11.40 21.70 7.93
N ASN A 639 11.37 20.97 6.82
CA ASN A 639 12.13 19.73 6.72
C ASN A 639 13.60 20.03 6.42
N MET A 640 14.50 19.23 6.99
CA MET A 640 15.93 19.27 6.75
C MET A 640 16.37 17.92 6.16
N VAL A 641 16.79 17.91 4.90
CA VAL A 641 17.19 16.70 4.17
C VAL A 641 18.63 16.87 3.69
N ALA A 642 19.55 16.32 4.49
CA ALA A 642 21.00 16.35 4.23
C ALA A 642 21.53 15.03 3.64
N GLY A 643 20.81 13.92 3.82
CA GLY A 643 21.18 12.64 3.20
C GLY A 643 20.99 12.67 1.68
N GLU A 644 21.92 12.07 0.95
CA GLU A 644 21.85 11.84 -0.50
C GLU A 644 20.78 10.79 -0.83
N GLY A 645 20.01 11.02 -1.91
CA GLY A 645 18.95 10.10 -2.37
C GLY A 645 17.79 9.95 -1.38
N SER A 646 17.59 10.93 -0.51
CA SER A 646 16.66 10.86 0.62
C SER A 646 15.38 11.66 0.38
N LEU A 647 14.31 11.24 1.06
CA LEU A 647 12.96 11.80 0.89
C LEU A 647 12.37 12.18 2.24
N ALA A 648 11.83 13.39 2.35
CA ALA A 648 11.00 13.81 3.48
C ALA A 648 9.65 14.38 3.02
N ILE A 649 8.56 13.83 3.55
CA ILE A 649 7.21 14.34 3.32
C ILE A 649 6.51 14.57 4.67
N GLY A 650 6.08 15.83 4.89
CA GLY A 650 5.40 16.30 6.11
C GLY A 650 6.12 17.49 6.73
N ASN A 651 6.12 17.64 8.05
CA ASN A 651 6.67 18.83 8.72
C ASN A 651 7.74 18.51 9.76
N ASP A 652 8.72 19.41 9.90
CA ASP A 652 9.76 19.36 10.94
C ASP A 652 10.56 18.04 10.97
N ASN A 653 10.74 17.40 9.82
CA ASN A 653 11.52 16.17 9.73
C ASN A 653 13.01 16.48 9.52
N SER A 654 13.89 15.70 10.15
CA SER A 654 15.35 15.77 9.99
C SER A 654 15.86 14.44 9.44
N VAL A 655 16.34 14.46 8.19
CA VAL A 655 16.85 13.28 7.46
C VAL A 655 18.31 13.50 7.11
N SER A 656 19.21 12.88 7.87
CA SER A 656 20.67 12.94 7.62
C SER A 656 21.25 11.64 7.07
N GLY A 657 20.52 10.52 7.19
CA GLY A 657 20.92 9.26 6.57
C GLY A 657 20.69 9.25 5.05
N GLN A 658 21.56 8.56 4.32
CA GLN A 658 21.50 8.38 2.87
C GLN A 658 20.46 7.32 2.47
N ASN A 659 19.81 7.48 1.32
CA ASN A 659 18.77 6.59 0.80
C ASN A 659 17.64 6.34 1.81
N THR A 660 17.29 7.38 2.56
CA THR A 660 16.34 7.27 3.68
C THR A 660 15.07 8.05 3.39
N ALA A 661 13.92 7.40 3.60
CA ALA A 661 12.62 7.95 3.30
C ALA A 661 11.77 8.12 4.55
N VAL A 662 11.20 9.32 4.74
CA VAL A 662 10.32 9.61 5.87
C VAL A 662 8.98 10.17 5.41
N LEU A 663 7.92 9.75 6.09
CA LEU A 663 6.55 10.24 5.90
C LEU A 663 5.88 10.47 7.26
N GLY A 664 5.67 11.73 7.64
CA GLY A 664 5.11 12.11 8.94
C GLY A 664 5.60 13.47 9.41
N ASN A 665 5.47 13.74 10.70
CA ASN A 665 5.90 15.02 11.29
C ASN A 665 6.86 14.78 12.45
N ALA A 666 7.86 15.64 12.63
CA ALA A 666 8.85 15.57 13.71
C ALA A 666 9.65 14.25 13.74
N ILE A 667 9.98 13.70 12.57
CA ILE A 667 10.78 12.47 12.45
C ILE A 667 12.28 12.81 12.49
N ASN A 668 13.06 12.00 13.22
CA ASN A 668 14.52 12.04 13.18
C ASN A 668 15.08 10.74 12.55
N ALA A 669 15.67 10.86 11.37
CA ALA A 669 16.18 9.73 10.58
C ALA A 669 17.65 9.93 10.21
N SER A 670 18.55 9.40 11.03
CA SER A 670 20.00 9.47 10.84
C SER A 670 20.62 8.20 10.24
N ALA A 671 19.85 7.11 10.20
CA ALA A 671 20.26 5.84 9.62
C ALA A 671 20.24 5.85 8.09
N ASN A 672 21.17 5.13 7.47
CA ASN A 672 21.20 4.89 6.03
C ASN A 672 20.26 3.76 5.62
N ASN A 673 19.69 3.84 4.41
CA ASN A 673 18.77 2.84 3.84
C ASN A 673 17.59 2.55 4.78
N ALA A 674 17.03 3.58 5.42
CA ALA A 674 15.98 3.44 6.40
C ALA A 674 14.65 4.03 5.94
N VAL A 675 13.56 3.59 6.54
CA VAL A 675 12.22 4.16 6.33
C VAL A 675 11.59 4.49 7.68
N ALA A 676 11.06 5.70 7.85
CA ALA A 676 10.33 6.08 9.06
C ALA A 676 8.94 6.64 8.72
N LEU A 677 7.90 6.09 9.35
CA LEU A 677 6.50 6.43 9.08
C LEU A 677 5.78 6.80 10.39
N GLY A 678 5.17 8.00 10.43
CA GLY A 678 4.34 8.46 11.55
C GLY A 678 4.99 9.55 12.41
N HIS A 679 4.16 10.29 13.16
CA HIS A 679 4.61 11.41 14.00
C HIS A 679 5.62 10.97 15.05
N GLY A 680 6.73 11.68 15.21
CA GLY A 680 7.73 11.43 16.25
C GLY A 680 8.52 10.11 16.11
N SER A 681 8.43 9.45 14.96
CA SER A 681 9.18 8.21 14.72
C SER A 681 10.69 8.48 14.62
N THR A 682 11.52 7.48 14.91
CA THR A 682 12.98 7.59 14.76
C THR A 682 13.55 6.45 13.93
N ALA A 683 14.50 6.76 13.04
CA ALA A 683 15.26 5.78 12.28
C ALA A 683 16.75 5.97 12.55
N LEU A 684 17.24 5.29 13.59
CA LEU A 684 18.61 5.41 14.11
C LEU A 684 19.51 4.21 13.79
N ARG A 685 18.97 3.18 13.11
CA ARG A 685 19.71 1.97 12.70
C ARG A 685 19.60 1.74 11.20
N ASP A 686 20.74 1.51 10.55
CA ASP A 686 20.80 1.26 9.11
C ASP A 686 19.95 0.04 8.70
N ASN A 687 19.36 0.11 7.51
CA ASN A 687 18.55 -0.96 6.92
C ASN A 687 17.31 -1.33 7.76
N THR A 688 16.61 -0.34 8.31
CA THR A 688 15.43 -0.57 9.15
C THR A 688 14.19 0.17 8.65
N ILE A 689 13.03 -0.32 9.08
CA ILE A 689 11.74 0.34 8.89
C ILE A 689 11.16 0.60 10.29
N SER A 690 10.92 1.87 10.62
CA SER A 690 10.23 2.30 11.84
C SER A 690 8.83 2.78 11.48
N VAL A 691 7.83 2.30 12.22
CA VAL A 691 6.42 2.73 12.05
C VAL A 691 5.84 3.05 13.43
N GLY A 692 5.55 4.34 13.66
CA GLY A 692 5.02 4.85 14.93
C GLY A 692 6.10 5.35 15.91
N SER A 693 5.69 6.22 16.83
CA SER A 693 6.54 6.72 17.93
C SER A 693 6.55 5.75 19.12
N ASP A 694 7.66 5.71 19.86
CA ASP A 694 7.69 5.23 21.24
C ASP A 694 6.89 6.22 22.12
N THR A 695 5.57 6.05 22.16
CA THR A 695 4.68 6.68 23.15
C THR A 695 4.07 5.63 24.04
#